data_AF-A0AAV9Q7W2-F1
#
_entry.id   AF-A0AAV9Q7W2-F1
#
_cell.length_a   1.000
_cell.length_b   1.000
_cell.length_c   1.000
_cell.angle_alpha   90.00
_cell.angle_beta   90.00
_cell.angle_gamma   90.00
#
_symmetry.space_group_name_H-M   'P 1'
#
loop_
_entity.id
_entity.type
_entity.pdbx_description
1 polymer ?
#
loop_
_entity_poly.entity_id
_entity_poly.type
_entity_poly.pdbx_seq_one_letter_code
_entity_poly.pdbx_strand_id
1 'polypeptide(L)'
;MTVPALLTAQSCVDHVHLILGSGPLAASRCFKSIQAGGRPVLVSAETVADLHFNLAPAIEDGKVRHIQREFEEEDLKTLGRVEVDGYVDAVFATLPAKDPQTIRISNLCKRLRIPINVVDAPQLCTFTLLSTYSDGPLQIGITTSGNGCKLASRIRREIVSALPPKFGTAVERLGTVRRRIWEEDYKSQALGTEEGETADVEAEDEEAAAQKHTFNSLVKEDDRDPVVLRTRRMRWLSQICEYWPLSRLAAITDADVAAILQAYKSTAQPPAPGSDMASELMPAALPVARKGIITLAGSGPGHPSLLTIATRTAIENAHLILADKLVPAEILALIPRRTPVHIARKFPGNADAAQEELLQLGLEAMKQGKDVLRLKQGDPYLYGRGAEEFAYFRERGYPVRVIPGITSALSAPLFADIPVTHRAVADQVVICTGTGRKGAAPEPPSYRPSKTVVFLMALHRLESLMKSLTRVSEDADEPPHARRLWPATTPCAVIERASCPDQRVIRSTLQYVCQAVEEEGSRPPGLLVVGSACEVLHSLGEEGRRWSVEEGFRSLDAVGSSSVAELNVLKEMENIDPAPGEVSFAGRTIYSEAVDCSKAINYSNLKGKTIVITGGASGFGKACFTEWAAHGANIIIGDINDEAGTALVAQVRASSGSSEHHFVHLDVTNWQSQAAFFKQAARLSPHGGIDCVMANAGIADAQENAIFEEPPDYSKMDDPPQPRMRTLDTNLDGVMFTTNLALSYLSRNPGSEGCNVRTPSAPRDRHLILVSSIAGLSGLASQPIYATAKHGVVGLFRTLRITTPIKHGIRVNMINPYFVDTPILGSLGSLVLAGGGMATVPDVVAATTRLVADQGIIGRALVIGSKTSQEHANATGLEQVVGDQAVWDVYAHDFDQSDLFTRRIIGVTNLVTQARGWAGIARDVRTKISGTIWKALGY
;
A
#
# COMPACT_ATOMS: atom_id res chain seq x y z
N MET A 1 19.05 -35.84 -1.50
CA MET A 1 18.06 -34.78 -1.21
C MET A 1 18.24 -34.35 0.24
N THR A 2 18.29 -33.05 0.51
CA THR A 2 18.29 -32.52 1.88
C THR A 2 16.86 -32.58 2.41
N VAL A 3 16.62 -33.39 3.44
CA VAL A 3 15.32 -33.43 4.14
C VAL A 3 15.19 -32.12 4.94
N PRO A 4 14.08 -31.37 4.81
CA PRO A 4 13.86 -30.17 5.60
C PRO A 4 13.81 -30.51 7.09
N ALA A 5 14.49 -29.70 7.91
CA ALA A 5 14.50 -29.88 9.36
C ALA A 5 13.15 -29.47 9.98
N LEU A 6 12.73 -30.18 11.03
CA LEU A 6 11.57 -29.80 11.82
C LEU A 6 11.85 -28.48 12.55
N LEU A 7 10.93 -27.51 12.42
CA LEU A 7 10.97 -26.25 13.16
C LEU A 7 10.07 -26.38 14.39
N THR A 8 10.64 -26.19 15.58
CA THR A 8 9.91 -26.29 16.85
C THR A 8 10.11 -25.05 17.71
N ALA A 9 9.12 -24.75 18.55
CA ALA A 9 9.25 -23.84 19.69
C ALA A 9 9.33 -24.69 20.96
N GLN A 10 10.20 -24.30 21.90
CA GLN A 10 10.40 -25.02 23.16
C GLN A 10 10.30 -24.03 24.33
N SER A 11 9.53 -24.38 25.36
CA SER A 11 9.58 -23.68 26.65
C SER A 11 10.89 -24.03 27.35
N CYS A 12 11.64 -23.04 27.79
CA CYS A 12 12.91 -23.22 28.51
C CYS A 12 12.83 -22.77 29.97
N VAL A 13 11.63 -22.59 30.51
CA VAL A 13 11.43 -22.17 31.90
C VAL A 13 12.11 -23.18 32.83
N ASP A 14 13.03 -22.68 33.66
CA ASP A 14 13.85 -23.45 34.61
C ASP A 14 14.83 -24.48 34.00
N HIS A 15 14.92 -24.58 32.68
CA HIS A 15 15.90 -25.45 32.02
C HIS A 15 17.32 -25.04 32.36
N VAL A 16 18.18 -26.00 32.66
CA VAL A 16 19.61 -25.74 32.84
C VAL A 16 20.32 -25.84 31.50
N HIS A 17 20.82 -24.70 31.02
CA HIS A 17 21.61 -24.62 29.81
C HIS A 17 23.10 -24.53 30.17
N LEU A 18 23.88 -25.52 29.75
CA LEU A 18 25.33 -25.52 29.94
C LEU A 18 26.01 -24.76 28.79
N ILE A 19 26.73 -23.68 29.10
CA ILE A 19 27.46 -22.87 28.13
C ILE A 19 28.96 -23.06 28.35
N LEU A 20 29.66 -23.46 27.28
CA LEU A 20 31.10 -23.72 27.30
C LEU A 20 31.84 -22.64 26.52
N GLY A 21 32.74 -21.92 27.20
CA GLY A 21 33.57 -20.84 26.66
C GLY A 21 33.34 -19.48 27.33
N SER A 22 34.20 -18.51 27.05
CA SER A 22 34.33 -17.24 27.79
C SER A 22 34.05 -15.98 26.95
N GLY A 23 33.94 -16.13 25.62
CA GLY A 23 33.86 -15.02 24.67
C GLY A 23 32.49 -14.32 24.54
N PRO A 24 32.38 -13.31 23.66
CA PRO A 24 31.13 -12.56 23.43
C PRO A 24 29.93 -13.43 23.05
N LEU A 25 30.18 -14.54 22.35
CA LEU A 25 29.15 -15.47 21.94
C LEU A 25 28.61 -16.30 23.11
N ALA A 26 29.47 -16.67 24.06
CA ALA A 26 29.04 -17.32 25.31
C ALA A 26 28.12 -16.38 26.09
N ALA A 27 28.51 -15.09 26.22
CA ALA A 27 27.66 -14.06 26.80
C ALA A 27 26.29 -13.98 26.10
N SER A 28 26.26 -13.94 24.77
CA SER A 28 25.02 -13.94 23.99
C SER A 28 24.13 -15.17 24.27
N ARG A 29 24.72 -16.36 24.44
CA ARG A 29 23.98 -17.59 24.79
C ARG A 29 23.41 -17.54 26.20
N CYS A 30 24.18 -17.05 27.17
CA CYS A 30 23.69 -16.83 28.54
C CYS A 30 22.47 -15.90 28.56
N PHE A 31 22.53 -14.74 27.89
CA PHE A 31 21.41 -13.79 27.86
C PHE A 31 20.17 -14.34 27.15
N LYS A 32 20.34 -15.05 26.03
CA LYS A 32 19.22 -15.70 25.35
C LYS A 32 18.58 -16.79 26.20
N SER A 33 19.38 -17.55 26.94
CA SER A 33 18.89 -18.53 27.90
C SER A 33 18.01 -17.86 28.96
N ILE A 34 18.51 -16.77 29.58
CA ILE A 34 17.77 -16.01 30.59
C ILE A 34 16.47 -15.45 30.03
N GLN A 35 16.50 -14.87 28.82
CA GLN A 35 15.31 -14.31 28.16
C GLN A 35 14.24 -15.38 27.89
N ALA A 36 14.64 -16.63 27.64
CA ALA A 36 13.75 -17.77 27.45
C ALA A 36 13.29 -18.44 28.76
N GLY A 37 13.71 -17.93 29.92
CA GLY A 37 13.39 -18.48 31.24
C GLY A 37 14.35 -19.58 31.74
N GLY A 38 15.42 -19.87 31.01
CA GLY A 38 16.41 -20.88 31.38
C GLY A 38 17.50 -20.35 32.32
N ARG A 39 18.13 -21.27 33.05
CA ARG A 39 19.21 -21.03 34.02
C ARG A 39 20.57 -21.37 33.40
N PRO A 40 21.33 -20.38 32.92
CA PRO A 40 22.63 -20.64 32.31
C PRO A 40 23.69 -21.02 33.36
N VAL A 41 24.39 -22.12 33.10
CA VAL A 41 25.60 -22.52 33.82
C VAL A 41 26.78 -22.35 32.87
N LEU A 42 27.68 -21.42 33.19
CA LEU A 42 28.86 -21.11 32.40
C LEU A 42 30.06 -21.88 32.96
N VAL A 43 30.71 -22.72 32.14
CA VAL A 43 31.96 -23.40 32.49
C VAL A 43 33.09 -22.86 31.63
N SER A 44 34.11 -22.30 32.28
CA SER A 44 35.29 -21.72 31.62
C SER A 44 36.48 -21.69 32.58
N ALA A 45 37.71 -21.73 32.05
CA ALA A 45 38.93 -21.72 32.88
C ALA A 45 39.30 -20.32 33.39
N GLU A 46 38.83 -19.29 32.69
CA GLU A 46 39.12 -17.88 32.92
C GLU A 46 38.45 -17.34 34.20
N THR A 47 39.10 -16.38 34.87
CA THR A 47 38.51 -15.70 36.03
C THR A 47 37.38 -14.76 35.59
N VAL A 48 36.50 -14.35 36.51
CA VAL A 48 35.41 -13.39 36.21
C VAL A 48 35.94 -12.08 35.62
N ALA A 49 37.16 -11.65 36.00
CA ALA A 49 37.79 -10.44 35.47
C ALA A 49 38.23 -10.57 34.00
N ASP A 50 38.47 -11.80 33.54
CA ASP A 50 38.91 -12.13 32.18
C ASP A 50 37.73 -12.49 31.25
N LEU A 51 36.52 -12.66 31.80
CA LEU A 51 35.31 -12.91 31.03
C LEU A 51 34.87 -11.66 30.25
N HIS A 52 34.05 -11.87 29.22
CA HIS A 52 33.39 -10.77 28.52
C HIS A 52 32.64 -9.86 29.49
N PHE A 53 32.86 -8.54 29.41
CA PHE A 53 32.39 -7.54 30.38
C PHE A 53 30.89 -7.59 30.73
N ASN A 54 30.03 -8.06 29.81
CA ASN A 54 28.60 -8.24 30.07
C ASN A 54 28.28 -9.42 31.03
N LEU A 55 29.17 -10.39 31.21
CA LEU A 55 28.93 -11.58 32.06
C LEU A 55 29.12 -11.28 33.54
N ALA A 56 30.08 -10.42 33.91
CA ALA A 56 30.39 -10.13 35.31
C ALA A 56 29.17 -9.63 36.11
N PRO A 57 28.38 -8.64 35.65
CA PRO A 57 27.18 -8.22 36.36
C PRO A 57 26.12 -9.32 36.48
N ALA A 58 25.99 -10.19 35.47
CA ALA A 58 25.00 -11.26 35.48
C ALA A 58 25.39 -12.41 36.43
N ILE A 59 26.69 -12.62 36.65
CA ILE A 59 27.22 -13.57 37.64
C ILE A 59 27.04 -13.01 39.05
N GLU A 60 27.37 -11.73 39.26
CA GLU A 60 27.18 -11.03 40.54
C GLU A 60 25.71 -10.98 40.98
N ASP A 61 24.80 -10.73 40.03
CA ASP A 61 23.34 -10.76 40.24
C ASP A 61 22.78 -12.19 40.46
N GLY A 62 23.62 -13.24 40.37
CA GLY A 62 23.19 -14.63 40.50
C GLY A 62 22.36 -15.18 39.34
N LYS A 63 22.28 -14.46 38.21
CA LYS A 63 21.54 -14.86 37.00
C LYS A 63 22.29 -15.88 36.15
N VAL A 64 23.62 -15.90 36.26
CA VAL A 64 24.51 -16.87 35.59
C VAL A 64 25.37 -17.55 36.65
N ARG A 65 25.33 -18.90 36.70
CA ARG A 65 26.21 -19.66 37.58
C ARG A 65 27.53 -19.91 36.86
N HIS A 66 28.61 -19.27 37.29
CA HIS A 66 29.95 -19.52 36.74
C HIS A 66 30.70 -20.60 37.54
N ILE A 67 31.25 -21.57 36.83
CA ILE A 67 32.13 -22.62 37.37
C ILE A 67 33.49 -22.42 36.72
N GLN A 68 34.44 -21.92 37.51
CA GLN A 68 35.77 -21.59 37.04
C GLN A 68 36.68 -22.83 36.99
N ARG A 69 36.54 -23.63 35.93
CA ARG A 69 37.45 -24.73 35.55
C ARG A 69 37.15 -25.18 34.12
N GLU A 70 37.96 -26.10 33.61
CA GLU A 70 37.66 -26.81 32.37
C GLU A 70 36.44 -27.74 32.53
N PHE A 71 35.81 -28.05 31.39
CA PHE A 71 34.67 -28.96 31.32
C PHE A 71 35.05 -30.40 31.67
N GLU A 72 34.24 -31.04 32.51
CA GLU A 72 34.34 -32.44 32.89
C GLU A 72 33.11 -33.22 32.40
N GLU A 73 33.25 -34.49 32.02
CA GLU A 73 32.12 -35.26 31.45
C GLU A 73 30.93 -35.41 32.40
N GLU A 74 31.18 -35.42 33.71
CA GLU A 74 30.15 -35.51 34.73
C GLU A 74 29.33 -34.22 34.86
N ASP A 75 29.79 -33.09 34.32
CA ASP A 75 29.04 -31.83 34.29
C ASP A 75 27.71 -31.97 33.56
N LEU A 76 27.65 -32.86 32.56
CA LEU A 76 26.43 -33.14 31.83
C LEU A 76 25.36 -33.85 32.66
N LYS A 77 25.74 -34.42 33.82
CA LYS A 77 24.88 -35.24 34.70
C LYS A 77 24.70 -34.67 36.11
N THR A 78 25.54 -33.71 36.52
CA THR A 78 25.53 -33.18 37.88
C THR A 78 25.08 -31.74 37.97
N LEU A 79 25.13 -30.99 36.86
CA LEU A 79 24.80 -29.57 36.86
C LEU A 79 23.36 -29.28 36.48
N GLY A 80 22.64 -30.25 35.94
CA GLY A 80 21.24 -30.14 35.57
C GLY A 80 20.29 -30.15 36.76
N ARG A 81 19.00 -30.10 36.44
CA ARG A 81 17.92 -30.03 37.43
C ARG A 81 17.48 -31.43 37.84
N VAL A 82 16.87 -31.53 39.03
CA VAL A 82 16.54 -32.82 39.66
C VAL A 82 15.47 -33.57 38.86
N GLU A 83 14.58 -32.85 38.18
CA GLU A 83 13.48 -33.41 37.39
C GLU A 83 13.95 -34.20 36.15
N VAL A 84 15.22 -34.04 35.77
CA VAL A 84 15.87 -34.78 34.67
C VAL A 84 17.08 -35.55 35.17
N ASP A 85 17.05 -36.01 36.42
CA ASP A 85 18.11 -36.80 37.08
C ASP A 85 19.50 -36.13 37.04
N GLY A 86 19.54 -34.80 37.15
CA GLY A 86 20.76 -34.00 37.15
C GLY A 86 21.36 -33.76 35.77
N TYR A 87 20.75 -34.27 34.69
CA TYR A 87 21.21 -34.02 33.33
C TYR A 87 20.94 -32.57 32.89
N VAL A 88 21.87 -31.95 32.18
CA VAL A 88 21.64 -30.61 31.62
C VAL A 88 20.65 -30.68 30.44
N ASP A 89 19.74 -29.71 30.35
CA ASP A 89 18.67 -29.70 29.34
C ASP A 89 19.18 -29.35 27.93
N ALA A 90 20.26 -28.56 27.82
CA ALA A 90 20.93 -28.28 26.55
C ALA A 90 22.38 -27.81 26.75
N VAL A 91 23.21 -28.01 25.72
CA VAL A 91 24.61 -27.58 25.70
C VAL A 91 24.86 -26.59 24.55
N PHE A 92 25.50 -25.46 24.87
CA PHE A 92 25.96 -24.46 23.91
C PHE A 92 27.49 -24.39 23.94
N ALA A 93 28.15 -25.00 22.97
CA ALA A 93 29.60 -24.99 22.86
C ALA A 93 30.06 -23.83 21.97
N THR A 94 30.74 -22.85 22.58
CA THR A 94 31.35 -21.70 21.87
C THR A 94 32.86 -21.85 21.65
N LEU A 95 33.38 -23.04 21.96
CA LEU A 95 34.76 -23.45 21.71
C LEU A 95 35.01 -23.63 20.19
N PRO A 96 36.27 -23.53 19.72
CA PRO A 96 36.60 -23.74 18.33
C PRO A 96 36.17 -25.13 17.80
N ALA A 97 35.59 -25.17 16.60
CA ALA A 97 35.10 -26.41 15.99
C ALA A 97 36.18 -27.47 15.72
N LYS A 98 37.44 -27.03 15.57
CA LYS A 98 38.60 -27.91 15.32
C LYS A 98 39.20 -28.51 16.60
N ASP A 99 38.76 -28.06 17.77
CA ASP A 99 39.23 -28.59 19.04
C ASP A 99 38.72 -30.04 19.21
N PRO A 100 39.61 -31.03 19.43
CA PRO A 100 39.21 -32.41 19.73
C PRO A 100 38.21 -32.52 20.88
N GLN A 101 38.29 -31.61 21.87
CA GLN A 101 37.37 -31.56 23.00
C GLN A 101 35.94 -31.23 22.56
N THR A 102 35.74 -30.30 21.63
CA THR A 102 34.43 -29.94 21.06
C THR A 102 33.75 -31.13 20.37
N ILE A 103 34.51 -31.93 19.61
CA ILE A 103 34.01 -33.14 18.94
C ILE A 103 33.61 -34.20 19.98
N ARG A 104 34.45 -34.39 21.01
CA ARG A 104 34.17 -35.30 22.12
C ARG A 104 32.89 -34.93 22.86
N ILE A 105 32.70 -33.65 23.18
CA ILE A 105 31.49 -33.12 23.84
C ILE A 105 30.25 -33.38 22.99
N SER A 106 30.29 -33.06 21.68
CA SER A 106 29.18 -33.34 20.75
C SER A 106 28.77 -34.81 20.73
N ASN A 107 29.74 -35.72 20.65
CA ASN A 107 29.46 -37.15 20.66
C ASN A 107 28.88 -37.63 22.00
N LEU A 108 29.35 -37.08 23.12
CA LEU A 108 28.81 -37.40 24.45
C LEU A 108 27.36 -36.92 24.59
N CYS A 109 27.06 -35.68 24.21
CA CYS A 109 25.69 -35.15 24.22
C CYS A 109 24.75 -35.98 23.34
N LYS A 110 25.18 -36.36 22.13
CA LYS A 110 24.40 -37.24 21.23
C LYS A 110 24.10 -38.60 21.86
N ARG A 111 25.07 -39.22 22.54
CA ARG A 111 24.87 -40.50 23.25
C ARG A 111 23.88 -40.36 24.41
N LEU A 112 23.95 -39.26 25.14
CA LEU A 112 23.08 -38.97 26.30
C LEU A 112 21.74 -38.34 25.89
N ARG A 113 21.47 -38.16 24.58
CA ARG A 113 20.28 -37.46 24.04
C ARG A 113 20.11 -36.03 24.54
N ILE A 114 21.22 -35.38 24.91
CA ILE A 114 21.25 -33.97 25.31
C ILE A 114 21.34 -33.12 24.02
N PRO A 115 20.42 -32.17 23.79
CA PRO A 115 20.52 -31.20 22.71
C PRO A 115 21.83 -30.42 22.77
N ILE A 116 22.59 -30.36 21.67
CA ILE A 116 23.83 -29.59 21.56
C ILE A 116 23.83 -28.67 20.35
N ASN A 117 24.27 -27.43 20.58
CA ASN A 117 24.61 -26.46 19.54
C ASN A 117 26.10 -26.11 19.62
N VAL A 118 26.81 -26.32 18.51
CA VAL A 118 28.22 -25.97 18.34
C VAL A 118 28.34 -24.85 17.31
N VAL A 119 29.11 -23.82 17.65
CA VAL A 119 29.31 -22.64 16.80
C VAL A 119 30.08 -23.03 15.54
N ASP A 120 29.61 -22.54 14.39
CA ASP A 120 30.20 -22.73 13.06
C ASP A 120 30.45 -24.19 12.64
N ALA A 121 29.76 -25.15 13.29
CA ALA A 121 29.89 -26.58 13.02
C ALA A 121 28.51 -27.30 12.99
N PRO A 122 27.67 -27.07 11.96
CA PRO A 122 26.34 -27.69 11.86
C PRO A 122 26.33 -29.21 11.98
N GLN A 123 27.38 -29.89 11.49
CA GLN A 123 27.55 -31.35 11.58
C GLN A 123 27.70 -31.87 13.03
N LEU A 124 28.11 -31.00 13.95
CA LEU A 124 28.24 -31.33 15.37
C LEU A 124 26.99 -30.97 16.19
N CYS A 125 26.02 -30.27 15.60
CA CYS A 125 24.78 -29.88 16.25
C CYS A 125 23.72 -30.98 16.20
N THR A 126 22.83 -31.01 17.18
CA THR A 126 21.53 -31.72 17.11
C THR A 126 20.36 -30.75 16.95
N PHE A 127 20.58 -29.46 17.22
CA PHE A 127 19.63 -28.39 16.92
C PHE A 127 20.36 -27.11 16.46
N THR A 128 19.64 -26.28 15.71
CA THR A 128 20.15 -25.01 15.20
C THR A 128 19.29 -23.86 15.71
N LEU A 129 19.93 -22.80 16.17
CA LEU A 129 19.23 -21.59 16.59
C LEU A 129 18.69 -20.83 15.38
N LEU A 130 17.42 -20.46 15.44
CA LEU A 130 16.72 -19.73 14.39
C LEU A 130 17.06 -18.23 14.39
N SER A 131 16.80 -17.58 13.25
CA SER A 131 16.66 -16.14 13.20
C SER A 131 15.32 -15.77 13.83
N THR A 132 15.34 -15.32 15.08
CA THR A 132 14.11 -15.06 15.87
C THR A 132 13.78 -13.57 16.00
N TYR A 133 12.48 -13.27 16.08
CA TYR A 133 11.88 -12.01 16.53
C TYR A 133 10.87 -12.32 17.64
N SER A 134 10.79 -11.45 18.64
CA SER A 134 9.87 -11.59 19.77
C SER A 134 9.29 -10.23 20.15
N ASP A 135 7.96 -10.16 20.29
CA ASP A 135 7.20 -8.99 20.73
C ASP A 135 6.06 -9.48 21.63
N GLY A 136 6.23 -9.35 22.95
CA GLY A 136 5.33 -9.98 23.93
C GLY A 136 5.16 -11.49 23.67
N PRO A 137 3.92 -12.01 23.58
CA PRO A 137 3.66 -13.43 23.29
C PRO A 137 3.87 -13.82 21.82
N LEU A 138 4.09 -12.86 20.90
CA LEU A 138 4.35 -13.16 19.50
C LEU A 138 5.82 -13.54 19.30
N GLN A 139 6.06 -14.73 18.74
CA GLN A 139 7.38 -15.19 18.35
C GLN A 139 7.40 -15.62 16.88
N ILE A 140 8.47 -15.26 16.16
CA ILE A 140 8.69 -15.63 14.77
C ILE A 140 10.10 -16.20 14.65
N GLY A 141 10.22 -17.43 14.14
CA GLY A 141 11.49 -18.11 13.90
C GLY A 141 11.68 -18.45 12.43
N ILE A 142 12.84 -18.11 11.86
CA ILE A 142 13.14 -18.34 10.43
C ILE A 142 14.44 -19.12 10.28
N THR A 143 14.41 -20.13 9.40
CA THR A 143 15.55 -20.95 9.00
C THR A 143 15.63 -21.11 7.50
N THR A 144 16.85 -21.28 6.99
CA THR A 144 17.16 -21.67 5.61
C THR A 144 17.81 -23.06 5.57
N SER A 145 17.56 -23.87 6.61
CA SER A 145 18.18 -25.19 6.81
C SER A 145 19.71 -25.16 6.72
N GLY A 146 20.32 -24.07 7.20
CA GLY A 146 21.77 -23.86 7.19
C GLY A 146 22.35 -23.28 5.89
N ASN A 147 21.55 -23.10 4.84
CA ASN A 147 22.04 -22.63 3.53
C ASN A 147 22.23 -21.12 3.41
N GLY A 148 21.82 -20.33 4.41
CA GLY A 148 22.00 -18.88 4.37
C GLY A 148 21.52 -18.16 5.62
N CYS A 149 22.40 -17.98 6.61
CA CYS A 149 22.08 -17.29 7.87
C CYS A 149 21.73 -15.81 7.68
N LYS A 150 22.40 -15.12 6.73
CA LYS A 150 22.10 -13.72 6.39
C LYS A 150 20.74 -13.59 5.69
N LEU A 151 20.38 -14.55 4.85
CA LEU A 151 19.09 -14.60 4.18
C LEU A 151 17.94 -14.83 5.18
N ALA A 152 18.10 -15.77 6.11
CA ALA A 152 17.14 -15.97 7.22
C ALA A 152 16.94 -14.69 8.06
N SER A 153 18.02 -13.92 8.25
CA SER A 153 17.95 -12.62 8.95
C SER A 153 17.28 -11.53 8.11
N ARG A 154 17.42 -11.53 6.78
CA ARG A 154 16.71 -10.61 5.88
C ARG A 154 15.22 -10.92 5.82
N ILE A 155 14.84 -12.18 5.61
CA ILE A 155 13.44 -12.63 5.58
C ILE A 155 12.73 -12.24 6.88
N ARG A 156 13.41 -12.40 8.04
CA ARG A 156 12.87 -11.95 9.32
C ARG A 156 12.57 -10.45 9.33
N ARG A 157 13.48 -9.62 8.84
CA ARG A 157 13.28 -8.16 8.81
C ARG A 157 12.09 -7.77 7.94
N GLU A 158 11.93 -8.42 6.78
CA GLU A 158 10.78 -8.20 5.89
C GLU A 158 9.46 -8.53 6.59
N ILE A 159 9.35 -9.73 7.18
CA ILE A 159 8.15 -10.17 7.89
C ILE A 159 7.82 -9.23 9.05
N VAL A 160 8.82 -8.85 9.84
CA VAL A 160 8.63 -7.93 10.98
C VAL A 160 8.20 -6.54 10.51
N SER A 161 8.73 -6.04 9.39
CA SER A 161 8.36 -4.73 8.85
C SER A 161 6.92 -4.65 8.34
N ALA A 162 6.34 -5.80 7.97
CA ALA A 162 4.95 -5.89 7.53
C ALA A 162 3.94 -5.94 8.70
N LEU A 163 4.41 -6.17 9.93
CA LEU A 163 3.55 -6.22 11.11
C LEU A 163 3.29 -4.81 11.67
N PRO A 164 2.09 -4.53 12.21
CA PRO A 164 1.84 -3.30 12.95
C PRO A 164 2.82 -3.14 14.13
N PRO A 165 3.21 -1.91 14.50
CA PRO A 165 4.10 -1.70 15.63
C PRO A 165 3.47 -2.18 16.95
N LYS A 166 4.27 -2.88 17.78
CA LYS A 166 3.87 -3.44 19.10
C LYS A 166 2.68 -4.42 19.04
N PHE A 167 2.55 -5.17 17.95
CA PHE A 167 1.46 -6.12 17.73
C PHE A 167 1.35 -7.19 18.83
N GLY A 168 2.44 -7.50 19.54
CA GLY A 168 2.44 -8.40 20.69
C GLY A 168 1.38 -8.07 21.75
N THR A 169 1.13 -6.78 21.99
CA THR A 169 0.10 -6.34 22.94
C THR A 169 -1.32 -6.69 22.49
N ALA A 170 -1.60 -6.66 21.19
CA ALA A 170 -2.88 -7.08 20.65
C ALA A 170 -3.08 -8.60 20.75
N VAL A 171 -2.02 -9.37 20.51
CA VAL A 171 -2.02 -10.83 20.70
C VAL A 171 -2.34 -11.18 22.16
N GLU A 172 -1.71 -10.49 23.12
CA GLU A 172 -1.95 -10.67 24.55
C GLU A 172 -3.39 -10.32 24.97
N ARG A 173 -3.94 -9.22 24.44
CA ARG A 173 -5.34 -8.80 24.68
C ARG A 173 -6.32 -9.84 24.16
N LEU A 174 -6.16 -10.29 22.91
CA LEU A 174 -7.02 -11.30 22.30
C LEU A 174 -6.94 -12.64 23.05
N GLY A 175 -5.74 -13.04 23.49
CA GLY A 175 -5.55 -14.21 24.35
C GLY A 175 -6.24 -14.06 25.71
N THR A 176 -6.24 -12.87 26.30
CA THR A 176 -6.96 -12.58 27.55
C THR A 176 -8.47 -12.63 27.37
N VAL A 177 -9.00 -12.13 26.25
CA VAL A 177 -10.42 -12.28 25.90
C VAL A 177 -10.80 -13.75 25.76
N ARG A 178 -9.96 -14.54 25.08
CA ARG A 178 -10.15 -15.99 24.96
C ARG A 178 -10.24 -16.68 26.33
N ARG A 179 -9.29 -16.38 27.24
CA ARG A 179 -9.29 -16.91 28.60
C ARG A 179 -10.51 -16.49 29.41
N ARG A 180 -10.93 -15.22 29.32
CA ARG A 180 -12.15 -14.74 30.00
C ARG A 180 -13.42 -15.42 29.51
N ILE A 181 -13.54 -15.64 28.19
CA ILE A 181 -14.66 -16.41 27.63
C ILE A 181 -14.66 -17.83 28.24
N TRP A 182 -13.49 -18.46 28.33
CA TRP A 182 -13.34 -19.79 28.92
C TRP A 182 -13.71 -19.80 30.42
N GLU A 183 -13.20 -18.84 31.21
CA GLU A 183 -13.48 -18.73 32.64
C GLU A 183 -14.96 -18.44 32.94
N GLU A 184 -15.61 -17.58 32.16
CA GLU A 184 -17.06 -17.32 32.27
C GLU A 184 -17.88 -18.56 31.91
N ASP A 185 -17.47 -19.29 30.86
CA ASP A 185 -18.13 -20.52 30.43
C ASP A 185 -17.93 -21.67 31.44
N TYR A 186 -16.78 -21.73 32.13
CA TYR A 186 -16.47 -22.67 33.21
C TYR A 186 -17.21 -22.35 34.52
N LYS A 187 -17.29 -21.08 34.92
CA LYS A 187 -18.10 -20.66 36.10
C LYS A 187 -19.59 -20.97 35.92
N SER A 188 -20.08 -20.93 34.68
CA SER A 188 -21.44 -21.34 34.33
C SER A 188 -21.67 -22.85 34.44
N GLN A 189 -20.60 -23.65 34.49
CA GLN A 189 -20.59 -25.11 34.67
C GLN A 189 -20.65 -25.49 36.16
N ALA A 190 -19.96 -24.72 37.02
CA ALA A 190 -19.93 -24.94 38.48
C ALA A 190 -21.25 -24.60 39.22
N LEU A 191 -22.18 -23.89 38.57
CA LEU A 191 -23.49 -23.52 39.12
C LEU A 191 -24.61 -24.53 38.82
N GLY A 192 -24.31 -25.65 38.14
CA GLY A 192 -25.30 -26.61 37.65
C GLY A 192 -25.13 -28.06 38.10
N THR A 193 -24.16 -28.38 38.96
CA THR A 193 -23.95 -29.74 39.48
C THR A 193 -23.93 -29.71 41.01
N GLU A 194 -24.89 -30.41 41.61
CA GLU A 194 -24.83 -30.79 43.01
C GLU A 194 -23.55 -31.62 43.28
N GLU A 195 -22.95 -31.31 44.42
CA GLU A 195 -21.97 -32.08 45.20
C GLU A 195 -21.14 -33.16 44.48
N GLY A 196 -19.84 -32.88 44.36
CA GLY A 196 -18.82 -33.87 44.69
C GLY A 196 -18.26 -34.72 43.56
N GLU A 197 -17.62 -34.12 42.57
CA GLU A 197 -16.55 -34.76 41.80
C GLU A 197 -15.52 -33.69 41.38
N THR A 198 -14.35 -33.71 42.02
CA THR A 198 -13.17 -32.98 41.55
C THR A 198 -12.61 -33.73 40.36
N ALA A 199 -13.16 -33.47 39.18
CA ALA A 199 -12.58 -33.93 37.94
C ALA A 199 -11.41 -33.01 37.56
N ASP A 200 -10.20 -33.43 37.92
CA ASP A 200 -8.97 -33.00 37.25
C ASP A 200 -9.09 -33.39 35.76
N VAL A 201 -9.53 -32.45 34.93
CA VAL A 201 -9.40 -32.54 33.47
C VAL A 201 -8.47 -31.41 33.07
N GLU A 202 -7.18 -31.74 33.10
CA GLU A 202 -6.12 -30.98 32.45
C GLU A 202 -6.51 -30.71 30.98
N ALA A 203 -6.39 -29.45 30.57
CA ALA A 203 -5.84 -28.93 29.32
C ALA A 203 -5.91 -29.74 27.99
N GLU A 204 -6.87 -30.64 27.80
CA GLU A 204 -7.09 -31.28 26.50
C GLU A 204 -8.06 -30.44 25.65
N ASP A 205 -7.60 -30.11 24.44
CA ASP A 205 -8.26 -29.38 23.35
C ASP A 205 -8.21 -27.83 23.34
N GLU A 206 -7.07 -27.23 23.69
CA GLU A 206 -6.77 -25.81 23.37
C GLU A 206 -6.62 -25.55 21.84
N GLU A 207 -6.32 -26.56 21.01
CA GLU A 207 -6.11 -26.40 19.55
C GLU A 207 -7.19 -27.10 18.69
N ALA A 208 -7.75 -28.22 19.16
CA ALA A 208 -8.64 -29.04 18.35
C ALA A 208 -10.02 -28.42 18.10
N ALA A 209 -10.50 -27.51 18.96
CA ALA A 209 -11.78 -26.83 18.74
C ALA A 209 -11.77 -25.86 17.53
N ALA A 210 -10.59 -25.35 17.15
CA ALA A 210 -10.43 -24.42 16.02
C ALA A 210 -10.17 -25.14 14.68
N GLN A 211 -9.65 -26.37 14.71
CA GLN A 211 -9.30 -27.16 13.51
C GLN A 211 -10.30 -28.27 13.14
N LYS A 212 -11.33 -28.55 13.95
CA LYS A 212 -12.33 -29.59 13.62
C LYS A 212 -13.18 -29.20 12.40
N HIS A 213 -13.35 -30.13 11.45
CA HIS A 213 -14.21 -30.01 10.26
C HIS A 213 -15.68 -29.64 10.59
N THR A 214 -16.12 -29.86 11.84
CA THR A 214 -17.43 -29.45 12.38
C THR A 214 -17.56 -27.95 12.64
N PHE A 215 -16.51 -27.14 12.45
CA PHE A 215 -16.56 -25.67 12.57
C PHE A 215 -17.68 -25.05 11.69
N ASN A 216 -18.01 -25.68 10.56
CA ASN A 216 -19.04 -25.25 9.61
C ASN A 216 -20.39 -25.96 9.75
N SER A 217 -20.61 -26.77 10.80
CA SER A 217 -21.91 -27.43 11.01
C SER A 217 -23.03 -26.41 11.28
N LEU A 218 -24.21 -26.68 10.69
CA LEU A 218 -25.37 -25.81 10.75
C LEU A 218 -26.01 -25.91 12.15
N VAL A 219 -26.06 -24.79 12.89
CA VAL A 219 -26.66 -24.72 14.24
C VAL A 219 -28.03 -24.04 14.12
N LYS A 220 -29.08 -24.63 14.70
CA LYS A 220 -30.45 -24.07 14.64
C LYS A 220 -30.68 -23.03 15.74
N GLU A 221 -31.62 -22.10 15.53
CA GLU A 221 -31.91 -21.01 16.49
C GLU A 221 -32.53 -21.49 17.80
N ASP A 222 -33.22 -22.63 17.78
CA ASP A 222 -33.92 -23.18 18.96
C ASP A 222 -33.02 -24.03 19.88
N ASP A 223 -31.74 -24.22 19.53
CA ASP A 223 -30.80 -24.99 20.34
C ASP A 223 -30.34 -24.16 21.56
N ARG A 224 -31.01 -24.42 22.69
CA ARG A 224 -30.71 -23.82 24.00
C ARG A 224 -29.65 -24.60 24.79
N ASP A 225 -29.01 -25.59 24.15
CA ASP A 225 -27.97 -26.37 24.77
C ASP A 225 -26.77 -25.46 25.16
N PRO A 226 -26.37 -25.43 26.45
CA PRO A 226 -25.22 -24.66 26.92
C PRO A 226 -23.94 -24.92 26.12
N VAL A 227 -23.74 -26.14 25.60
CA VAL A 227 -22.58 -26.53 24.78
C VAL A 227 -22.57 -25.81 23.42
N VAL A 228 -23.75 -25.60 22.84
CA VAL A 228 -23.93 -24.93 21.55
C VAL A 228 -23.70 -23.41 21.67
N LEU A 229 -24.12 -22.79 22.77
CA LEU A 229 -23.89 -21.37 23.05
C LEU A 229 -22.40 -21.04 23.27
N ARG A 230 -21.66 -21.94 23.94
CA ARG A 230 -20.18 -21.85 24.13
C ARG A 230 -19.44 -21.85 22.79
N THR A 231 -19.82 -22.78 21.91
CA THR A 231 -19.26 -22.91 20.56
C THR A 231 -19.42 -21.62 19.73
N ARG A 232 -20.51 -20.85 19.93
CA ARG A 232 -20.75 -19.58 19.21
C ARG A 232 -19.80 -18.45 19.62
N ARG A 233 -19.43 -18.34 20.90
CA ARG A 233 -18.51 -17.28 21.40
C ARG A 233 -17.08 -17.48 20.93
N MET A 234 -16.58 -18.73 21.01
CA MET A 234 -15.23 -19.07 20.52
C MET A 234 -15.12 -18.94 18.99
N ARG A 235 -16.17 -19.32 18.24
CA ARG A 235 -16.25 -19.10 16.78
C ARG A 235 -16.20 -17.62 16.41
N TRP A 236 -16.84 -16.75 17.19
CA TRP A 236 -16.86 -15.32 16.93
C TRP A 236 -15.48 -14.67 17.15
N LEU A 237 -14.77 -15.02 18.24
CA LEU A 237 -13.41 -14.51 18.47
C LEU A 237 -12.46 -14.96 17.35
N SER A 238 -12.58 -16.22 16.92
CA SER A 238 -11.82 -16.77 15.80
C SER A 238 -12.06 -15.99 14.51
N GLN A 239 -13.30 -15.58 14.23
CA GLN A 239 -13.64 -14.76 13.06
C GLN A 239 -13.04 -13.36 13.10
N ILE A 240 -12.96 -12.72 14.27
CA ILE A 240 -12.29 -11.42 14.37
C ILE A 240 -10.80 -11.56 14.04
N CYS A 241 -10.14 -12.56 14.62
CA CYS A 241 -8.73 -12.84 14.35
C CYS A 241 -8.47 -13.18 12.88
N GLU A 242 -9.42 -13.84 12.21
CA GLU A 242 -9.27 -14.30 10.81
C GLU A 242 -9.59 -13.21 9.76
N TYR A 243 -10.56 -12.33 10.02
CA TYR A 243 -11.10 -11.41 9.00
C TYR A 243 -10.75 -9.94 9.22
N TRP A 244 -10.29 -9.53 10.40
CA TRP A 244 -9.89 -8.14 10.60
C TRP A 244 -8.47 -7.87 10.11
N PRO A 245 -8.20 -6.71 9.48
CA PRO A 245 -6.83 -6.30 9.19
C PRO A 245 -5.98 -6.27 10.46
N LEU A 246 -4.71 -6.70 10.37
CA LEU A 246 -3.78 -6.70 11.51
C LEU A 246 -3.67 -5.30 12.16
N SER A 247 -3.71 -4.24 11.37
CA SER A 247 -3.70 -2.85 11.85
C SER A 247 -4.93 -2.50 12.69
N ARG A 248 -6.08 -3.09 12.37
CA ARG A 248 -7.31 -2.92 13.15
C ARG A 248 -7.25 -3.72 14.45
N LEU A 249 -6.75 -4.96 14.40
CA LEU A 249 -6.52 -5.76 15.61
C LEU A 249 -5.54 -5.06 16.57
N ALA A 250 -4.50 -4.42 16.03
CA ALA A 250 -3.53 -3.63 16.79
C ALA A 250 -4.15 -2.42 17.50
N ALA A 251 -5.22 -1.85 16.93
CA ALA A 251 -5.88 -0.66 17.43
C ALA A 251 -7.01 -0.95 18.45
N ILE A 252 -7.33 -2.22 18.72
CA ILE A 252 -8.40 -2.60 19.67
C ILE A 252 -8.04 -2.13 21.08
N THR A 253 -8.93 -1.35 21.70
CA THR A 253 -8.81 -0.93 23.10
C THR A 253 -9.55 -1.87 24.06
N ASP A 254 -9.22 -1.82 25.35
CA ASP A 254 -9.93 -2.59 26.38
C ASP A 254 -11.41 -2.19 26.50
N ALA A 255 -11.74 -0.93 26.18
CA ALA A 255 -13.11 -0.44 26.11
C ALA A 255 -13.87 -1.05 24.93
N ASP A 256 -13.23 -1.17 23.76
CA ASP A 256 -13.82 -1.84 22.60
C ASP A 256 -14.10 -3.31 22.93
N VAL A 257 -13.15 -4.00 23.56
CA VAL A 257 -13.33 -5.38 24.03
C VAL A 257 -14.52 -5.51 24.97
N ALA A 258 -14.65 -4.61 25.96
CA ALA A 258 -15.75 -4.62 26.91
C ALA A 258 -17.11 -4.34 26.24
N ALA A 259 -17.19 -3.34 25.36
CA ALA A 259 -18.39 -3.00 24.62
C ALA A 259 -18.84 -4.15 23.70
N ILE A 260 -17.88 -4.83 23.10
CA ILE A 260 -18.12 -5.98 22.23
C ILE A 260 -18.64 -7.19 23.03
N LEU A 261 -18.08 -7.48 24.22
CA LEU A 261 -18.59 -8.52 25.12
C LEU A 261 -19.98 -8.18 25.67
N GLN A 262 -20.25 -6.90 25.94
CA GLN A 262 -21.53 -6.42 26.47
C GLN A 262 -22.66 -6.47 25.42
N ALA A 263 -22.37 -6.14 24.16
CA ALA A 263 -23.32 -6.25 23.04
C ALA A 263 -23.81 -7.70 22.82
N TYR A 264 -23.05 -8.70 23.27
CA TYR A 264 -23.45 -10.11 23.25
C TYR A 264 -24.37 -10.50 24.42
N LYS A 265 -24.20 -9.89 25.61
CA LYS A 265 -25.07 -10.13 26.78
C LYS A 265 -26.50 -9.61 26.54
N SER A 266 -26.66 -8.52 25.77
CA SER A 266 -27.97 -7.91 25.48
C SER A 266 -28.86 -8.68 24.50
N THR A 267 -28.32 -9.66 23.76
CA THR A 267 -29.09 -10.49 22.81
C THR A 267 -29.83 -11.67 23.47
N ALA A 268 -29.69 -11.86 24.79
CA ALA A 268 -30.30 -12.98 25.52
C ALA A 268 -31.64 -12.65 26.22
N GLN A 269 -32.15 -11.41 26.12
CA GLN A 269 -33.45 -11.04 26.69
C GLN A 269 -34.32 -10.30 25.67
N PRO A 270 -35.60 -10.66 25.51
CA PRO A 270 -36.54 -9.86 24.72
C PRO A 270 -36.94 -8.59 25.49
N PRO A 271 -37.07 -7.42 24.85
CA PRO A 271 -37.59 -6.23 25.51
C PRO A 271 -39.11 -6.32 25.68
N ALA A 272 -39.58 -5.87 26.85
CA ALA A 272 -41.00 -5.71 27.18
C ALA A 272 -41.60 -4.43 26.56
N PRO A 273 -42.93 -4.29 26.44
CA PRO A 273 -43.57 -3.23 25.65
C PRO A 273 -43.86 -1.95 26.45
N GLY A 274 -43.67 -0.79 25.80
CA GLY A 274 -44.13 0.57 26.20
C GLY A 274 -43.03 1.44 26.85
N SER A 275 -42.90 2.74 26.60
CA SER A 275 -43.85 3.75 26.11
C SER A 275 -43.15 4.87 25.31
N ASP A 276 -43.85 5.36 24.30
CA ASP A 276 -43.63 6.65 23.65
C ASP A 276 -43.83 7.82 24.62
N MET A 277 -43.04 8.88 24.45
CA MET A 277 -43.48 10.29 24.33
C MET A 277 -42.32 11.26 24.61
N ALA A 278 -41.87 11.97 23.58
CA ALA A 278 -41.63 13.42 23.62
C ALA A 278 -41.27 13.97 22.23
N SER A 279 -42.29 14.54 21.56
CA SER A 279 -42.22 15.66 20.61
C SER A 279 -41.35 16.80 21.23
N GLU A 280 -40.70 17.74 20.54
CA GLU A 280 -41.16 18.57 19.43
C GLU A 280 -40.04 19.60 19.11
N LEU A 281 -39.83 19.94 17.83
CA LEU A 281 -39.62 21.30 17.28
C LEU A 281 -38.89 21.23 15.93
N MET A 282 -39.67 21.44 14.86
CA MET A 282 -39.20 21.84 13.53
C MET A 282 -39.81 23.21 13.19
N PRO A 283 -39.15 24.02 12.37
CA PRO A 283 -39.85 24.87 11.40
C PRO A 283 -39.65 24.32 9.98
N ALA A 284 -40.73 24.38 9.19
CA ALA A 284 -40.82 23.89 7.82
C ALA A 284 -40.44 24.95 6.77
N ALA A 285 -39.72 24.52 5.72
CA ALA A 285 -40.00 24.86 4.31
C ALA A 285 -39.13 23.98 3.38
N LEU A 286 -39.80 23.25 2.48
CA LEU A 286 -39.26 22.18 1.61
C LEU A 286 -38.56 22.71 0.34
N PRO A 287 -37.47 22.08 -0.10
CA PRO A 287 -37.28 21.63 -1.47
C PRO A 287 -37.64 20.13 -1.55
N VAL A 288 -38.18 19.68 -2.69
CA VAL A 288 -38.55 18.27 -2.92
C VAL A 288 -37.36 17.36 -2.57
N ALA A 289 -37.49 16.60 -1.48
CA ALA A 289 -36.42 15.74 -0.99
C ALA A 289 -36.07 14.68 -2.05
N ARG A 290 -34.83 14.72 -2.54
CA ARG A 290 -34.29 13.71 -3.45
C ARG A 290 -34.42 12.33 -2.79
N LYS A 291 -35.10 11.38 -3.45
CA LYS A 291 -35.13 9.98 -3.00
C LYS A 291 -33.72 9.39 -3.14
N GLY A 292 -33.24 8.71 -2.10
CA GLY A 292 -31.95 8.01 -2.14
C GLY A 292 -31.95 6.86 -3.14
N ILE A 293 -30.78 6.48 -3.64
CA ILE A 293 -30.58 5.32 -4.52
C ILE A 293 -29.85 4.20 -3.80
N ILE A 294 -30.16 2.95 -4.12
CA ILE A 294 -29.35 1.80 -3.71
C ILE A 294 -28.59 1.23 -4.90
N THR A 295 -27.29 1.05 -4.73
CA THR A 295 -26.41 0.41 -5.71
C THR A 295 -25.98 -0.95 -5.19
N LEU A 296 -26.39 -2.04 -5.83
CA LEU A 296 -25.91 -3.40 -5.57
C LEU A 296 -24.64 -3.62 -6.38
N ALA A 297 -23.49 -3.79 -5.73
CA ALA A 297 -22.21 -3.89 -6.42
C ALA A 297 -21.43 -5.14 -6.00
N GLY A 298 -20.80 -5.79 -6.99
CA GLY A 298 -19.90 -6.91 -6.76
C GLY A 298 -18.49 -6.44 -6.39
N SER A 299 -17.93 -6.96 -5.31
CA SER A 299 -16.57 -6.67 -4.85
C SER A 299 -15.49 -7.48 -5.57
N GLY A 300 -15.88 -8.46 -6.39
CA GLY A 300 -14.94 -9.47 -6.89
C GLY A 300 -14.60 -10.54 -5.84
N PRO A 301 -13.67 -11.46 -6.16
CA PRO A 301 -13.32 -12.59 -5.30
C PRO A 301 -12.49 -12.18 -4.07
N GLY A 302 -11.64 -11.15 -4.18
CA GLY A 302 -10.96 -10.53 -3.04
C GLY A 302 -9.89 -9.47 -3.35
N HIS A 303 -9.10 -9.63 -4.40
CA HIS A 303 -8.04 -8.66 -4.73
C HIS A 303 -8.62 -7.28 -5.15
N PRO A 304 -8.11 -6.14 -4.61
CA PRO A 304 -8.55 -4.78 -4.98
C PRO A 304 -8.59 -4.50 -6.49
N SER A 305 -7.58 -4.95 -7.23
CA SER A 305 -7.50 -4.77 -8.69
C SER A 305 -8.59 -5.51 -9.49
N LEU A 306 -9.37 -6.38 -8.85
CA LEU A 306 -10.50 -7.07 -9.46
C LEU A 306 -11.83 -6.35 -9.22
N LEU A 307 -11.82 -5.21 -8.52
CA LEU A 307 -12.96 -4.30 -8.51
C LEU A 307 -13.14 -3.72 -9.91
N THR A 308 -14.40 -3.68 -10.36
CA THR A 308 -14.71 -2.84 -11.51
C THR A 308 -14.50 -1.38 -11.12
N ILE A 309 -14.10 -0.55 -12.10
CA ILE A 309 -13.97 0.90 -11.91
C ILE A 309 -15.29 1.48 -11.37
N ALA A 310 -16.42 0.95 -11.82
CA ALA A 310 -17.74 1.32 -11.34
C ALA A 310 -17.96 0.97 -9.86
N THR A 311 -17.59 -0.23 -9.40
CA THR A 311 -17.68 -0.60 -7.97
C THR A 311 -16.77 0.28 -7.12
N ARG A 312 -15.53 0.53 -7.55
CA ARG A 312 -14.59 1.41 -6.84
C ARG A 312 -15.15 2.84 -6.71
N THR A 313 -15.67 3.38 -7.81
CA THR A 313 -16.32 4.71 -7.83
C THR A 313 -17.53 4.73 -6.90
N ALA A 314 -18.31 3.65 -6.84
CA ALA A 314 -19.44 3.55 -5.94
C ALA A 314 -19.02 3.53 -4.45
N ILE A 315 -17.90 2.86 -4.12
CA ILE A 315 -17.33 2.84 -2.76
C ILE A 315 -16.94 4.26 -2.31
N GLU A 316 -16.31 5.04 -3.20
CA GLU A 316 -15.81 6.39 -2.89
C GLU A 316 -16.92 7.42 -2.65
N ASN A 317 -18.08 7.22 -3.31
CA ASN A 317 -19.20 8.16 -3.34
C ASN A 317 -20.40 7.75 -2.45
N ALA A 318 -20.40 6.56 -1.87
CA ALA A 318 -21.51 6.10 -1.03
C ALA A 318 -21.64 6.94 0.25
N HIS A 319 -22.88 7.21 0.66
CA HIS A 319 -23.17 7.81 1.97
C HIS A 319 -23.30 6.76 3.07
N LEU A 320 -23.60 5.51 2.71
CA LEU A 320 -23.67 4.35 3.59
C LEU A 320 -23.27 3.10 2.79
N ILE A 321 -22.39 2.28 3.37
CA ILE A 321 -22.02 0.98 2.78
C ILE A 321 -22.58 -0.15 3.64
N LEU A 322 -23.34 -1.04 3.00
CA LEU A 322 -23.88 -2.26 3.54
C LEU A 322 -23.12 -3.46 2.94
N ALA A 323 -22.16 -4.02 3.67
CA ALA A 323 -21.30 -5.09 3.16
C ALA A 323 -21.73 -6.48 3.65
N ASP A 324 -21.67 -7.49 2.79
CA ASP A 324 -21.73 -8.88 3.23
C ASP A 324 -20.48 -9.26 4.05
N LYS A 325 -20.63 -10.24 4.96
CA LYS A 325 -19.51 -10.79 5.75
C LYS A 325 -18.34 -11.28 4.89
N LEU A 326 -18.65 -11.80 3.71
CA LEU A 326 -17.67 -12.42 2.83
C LEU A 326 -16.89 -11.41 1.96
N VAL A 327 -17.16 -10.11 2.08
CA VAL A 327 -16.37 -9.08 1.40
C VAL A 327 -14.96 -9.06 2.01
N PRO A 328 -13.89 -9.28 1.22
CA PRO A 328 -12.54 -9.42 1.78
C PRO A 328 -11.99 -8.13 2.40
N ALA A 329 -11.06 -8.30 3.35
CA ALA A 329 -10.53 -7.22 4.16
C ALA A 329 -9.83 -6.14 3.32
N GLU A 330 -9.16 -6.55 2.26
CA GLU A 330 -8.47 -5.69 1.30
C GLU A 330 -9.45 -4.76 0.56
N ILE A 331 -10.68 -5.22 0.30
CA ILE A 331 -11.73 -4.38 -0.28
C ILE A 331 -12.29 -3.42 0.75
N LEU A 332 -12.53 -3.89 1.98
CA LEU A 332 -13.02 -3.04 3.07
C LEU A 332 -12.04 -1.92 3.42
N ALA A 333 -10.73 -2.16 3.26
CA ALA A 333 -9.69 -1.16 3.47
C ALA A 333 -9.74 0.02 2.48
N LEU A 334 -10.39 -0.14 1.32
CA LEU A 334 -10.57 0.93 0.33
C LEU A 334 -11.69 1.90 0.70
N ILE A 335 -12.54 1.54 1.68
CA ILE A 335 -13.67 2.37 2.06
C ILE A 335 -13.15 3.65 2.76
N PRO A 336 -13.57 4.86 2.31
CA PRO A 336 -13.16 6.08 2.96
C PRO A 336 -13.57 6.09 4.44
N ARG A 337 -12.67 6.54 5.34
CA ARG A 337 -12.94 6.59 6.80
C ARG A 337 -14.19 7.40 7.17
N ARG A 338 -14.58 8.37 6.32
CA ARG A 338 -15.79 9.19 6.50
C ARG A 338 -17.10 8.43 6.24
N THR A 339 -17.03 7.30 5.53
CA THR A 339 -18.21 6.58 5.06
C THR A 339 -18.61 5.51 6.08
N PRO A 340 -19.81 5.59 6.69
CA PRO A 340 -20.27 4.56 7.61
C PRO A 340 -20.42 3.21 6.91
N VAL A 341 -19.94 2.15 7.55
CA VAL A 341 -19.99 0.77 7.04
C VAL A 341 -20.72 -0.12 8.03
N HIS A 342 -21.74 -0.82 7.56
CA HIS A 342 -22.40 -1.89 8.30
C HIS A 342 -22.11 -3.23 7.63
N ILE A 343 -21.51 -4.16 8.37
CA ILE A 343 -21.18 -5.51 7.89
C ILE A 343 -22.22 -6.49 8.43
N ALA A 344 -22.80 -7.28 7.53
CA ALA A 344 -23.83 -8.26 7.87
C ALA A 344 -23.37 -9.26 8.95
N ARG A 345 -24.15 -9.41 10.01
CA ARG A 345 -23.88 -10.38 11.09
C ARG A 345 -24.45 -11.76 10.76
N LYS A 346 -24.00 -12.36 9.66
CA LYS A 346 -24.47 -13.68 9.20
C LYS A 346 -23.81 -14.82 9.98
N PHE A 347 -24.63 -15.60 10.67
CA PHE A 347 -24.28 -16.89 11.30
C PHE A 347 -25.08 -18.03 10.64
N PRO A 348 -24.58 -19.28 10.63
CA PRO A 348 -25.38 -20.43 10.19
C PRO A 348 -26.71 -20.46 10.95
N GLY A 349 -27.84 -20.48 10.24
CA GLY A 349 -29.19 -20.43 10.82
C GLY A 349 -29.88 -19.06 10.81
N ASN A 350 -29.14 -17.94 10.82
CA ASN A 350 -29.69 -16.57 10.88
C ASN A 350 -29.39 -15.75 9.60
N ALA A 351 -29.29 -16.41 8.45
CA ALA A 351 -28.96 -15.74 7.19
C ALA A 351 -30.09 -14.84 6.67
N ASP A 352 -31.35 -15.21 6.96
CA ASP A 352 -32.54 -14.48 6.51
C ASP A 352 -32.81 -13.23 7.37
N ALA A 353 -32.71 -13.29 8.70
CA ALA A 353 -32.92 -12.08 9.52
C ALA A 353 -31.78 -11.07 9.35
N ALA A 354 -30.52 -11.52 9.22
CA ALA A 354 -29.40 -10.63 8.87
C ALA A 354 -29.57 -9.99 7.48
N GLN A 355 -30.30 -10.64 6.56
CA GLN A 355 -30.66 -10.04 5.29
C GLN A 355 -31.79 -9.02 5.43
N GLU A 356 -32.80 -9.32 6.23
CA GLU A 356 -33.91 -8.40 6.52
C GLU A 356 -33.41 -7.11 7.21
N GLU A 357 -32.48 -7.23 8.15
CA GLU A 357 -31.79 -6.10 8.80
C GLU A 357 -31.14 -5.17 7.77
N LEU A 358 -30.37 -5.73 6.81
CA LEU A 358 -29.72 -4.95 5.76
C LEU A 358 -30.74 -4.27 4.84
N LEU A 359 -31.82 -4.97 4.49
CA LEU A 359 -32.90 -4.41 3.67
C LEU A 359 -33.55 -3.21 4.36
N GLN A 360 -33.81 -3.34 5.67
CA GLN A 360 -34.42 -2.30 6.48
C GLN A 360 -33.50 -1.08 6.66
N LEU A 361 -32.21 -1.29 6.97
CA LEU A 361 -31.20 -0.23 7.06
C LEU A 361 -31.05 0.53 5.73
N GLY A 362 -31.02 -0.19 4.61
CA GLY A 362 -30.99 0.41 3.29
C GLY A 362 -32.23 1.25 3.01
N LEU A 363 -33.42 0.75 3.38
CA LEU A 363 -34.68 1.46 3.20
C LEU A 363 -34.73 2.75 4.03
N GLU A 364 -34.30 2.70 5.29
CA GLU A 364 -34.26 3.87 6.18
C GLU A 364 -33.27 4.93 5.70
N ALA A 365 -32.08 4.52 5.26
CA ALA A 365 -31.11 5.45 4.68
C ALA A 365 -31.62 6.10 3.39
N MET A 366 -32.28 5.34 2.52
CA MET A 366 -32.87 5.89 1.29
C MET A 366 -34.07 6.82 1.55
N LYS A 367 -34.87 6.56 2.59
CA LYS A 367 -35.92 7.50 3.06
C LYS A 367 -35.33 8.86 3.46
N GLN A 368 -34.10 8.87 3.95
CA GLN A 368 -33.34 10.09 4.29
C GLN A 368 -32.64 10.73 3.08
N GLY A 369 -32.84 10.21 1.85
CA GLY A 369 -32.22 10.73 0.64
C GLY A 369 -30.77 10.28 0.41
N LYS A 370 -30.25 9.31 1.18
CA LYS A 370 -28.86 8.84 1.08
C LYS A 370 -28.68 7.86 -0.07
N ASP A 371 -27.55 7.99 -0.76
CA ASP A 371 -27.08 6.99 -1.72
C ASP A 371 -26.39 5.83 -0.97
N VAL A 372 -26.99 4.64 -1.02
CA VAL A 372 -26.55 3.44 -0.31
C VAL A 372 -25.82 2.49 -1.27
N LEU A 373 -24.64 2.04 -0.88
CA LEU A 373 -23.93 0.98 -1.60
C LEU A 373 -24.08 -0.34 -0.84
N ARG A 374 -24.61 -1.34 -1.52
CA ARG A 374 -24.71 -2.71 -1.05
C ARG A 374 -23.61 -3.54 -1.70
N LEU A 375 -22.55 -3.83 -0.94
CA LEU A 375 -21.35 -4.49 -1.44
C LEU A 375 -21.43 -6.00 -1.17
N LYS A 376 -21.30 -6.80 -2.23
CA LYS A 376 -21.51 -8.25 -2.23
C LYS A 376 -20.26 -8.95 -2.78
N GLN A 377 -19.84 -10.07 -2.16
CA GLN A 377 -18.69 -10.82 -2.67
C GLN A 377 -18.98 -11.42 -4.05
N GLY A 378 -18.00 -11.36 -4.96
CA GLY A 378 -18.14 -11.87 -6.32
C GLY A 378 -19.07 -11.00 -7.15
N ASP A 379 -20.08 -11.62 -7.76
CA ASP A 379 -21.09 -10.95 -8.58
C ASP A 379 -22.46 -10.91 -7.85
N PRO A 380 -23.22 -9.79 -7.90
CA PRO A 380 -24.50 -9.68 -7.22
C PRO A 380 -25.56 -10.71 -7.62
N TYR A 381 -25.55 -11.19 -8.88
CA TYR A 381 -26.60 -12.03 -9.44
C TYR A 381 -26.23 -13.51 -9.52
N LEU A 382 -24.95 -13.87 -9.44
CA LEU A 382 -24.54 -15.27 -9.35
C LEU A 382 -24.55 -15.77 -7.90
N TYR A 383 -25.64 -16.42 -7.49
CA TYR A 383 -25.87 -16.94 -6.12
C TYR A 383 -25.73 -15.88 -5.00
N GLY A 384 -25.73 -14.60 -5.34
CA GLY A 384 -25.62 -13.49 -4.39
C GLY A 384 -26.96 -13.01 -3.81
N ARG A 385 -28.11 -13.51 -4.26
CA ARG A 385 -29.46 -12.99 -3.93
C ARG A 385 -29.73 -11.55 -4.36
N GLY A 386 -28.90 -10.96 -5.24
CA GLY A 386 -29.07 -9.57 -5.66
C GLY A 386 -30.40 -9.27 -6.37
N ALA A 387 -31.00 -10.25 -7.05
CA ALA A 387 -32.30 -10.08 -7.70
C ALA A 387 -33.45 -9.93 -6.68
N GLU A 388 -33.38 -10.61 -5.53
CA GLU A 388 -34.35 -10.46 -4.43
C GLU A 388 -34.24 -9.06 -3.82
N GLU A 389 -33.02 -8.61 -3.52
CA GLU A 389 -32.76 -7.26 -3.00
C GLU A 389 -33.22 -6.19 -4.00
N PHE A 390 -32.98 -6.40 -5.30
CA PHE A 390 -33.45 -5.51 -6.37
C PHE A 390 -34.98 -5.39 -6.40
N ALA A 391 -35.70 -6.51 -6.36
CA ALA A 391 -37.16 -6.52 -6.35
C ALA A 391 -37.72 -5.80 -5.11
N TYR A 392 -37.15 -6.08 -3.93
CA TYR A 392 -37.58 -5.51 -2.65
C TYR A 392 -37.61 -3.98 -2.65
N PHE A 393 -36.54 -3.33 -3.14
CA PHE A 393 -36.43 -1.87 -3.17
C PHE A 393 -37.24 -1.24 -4.31
N ARG A 394 -37.29 -1.91 -5.47
CA ARG A 394 -38.08 -1.45 -6.63
C ARG A 394 -39.57 -1.43 -6.35
N GLU A 395 -40.10 -2.49 -5.72
CA GLU A 395 -41.52 -2.59 -5.31
C GLU A 395 -41.93 -1.48 -4.32
N ARG A 396 -40.97 -0.96 -3.56
CA ARG A 396 -41.16 0.15 -2.60
C ARG A 396 -40.90 1.53 -3.23
N GLY A 397 -40.70 1.60 -4.54
CA GLY A 397 -40.56 2.85 -5.29
C GLY A 397 -39.21 3.55 -5.16
N TYR A 398 -38.13 2.81 -4.84
CA TYR A 398 -36.76 3.31 -4.79
C TYR A 398 -35.97 2.92 -6.05
N PRO A 399 -35.12 3.82 -6.58
CA PRO A 399 -34.25 3.49 -7.69
C PRO A 399 -33.16 2.51 -7.23
N VAL A 400 -32.92 1.47 -8.04
CA VAL A 400 -31.89 0.45 -7.81
C VAL A 400 -30.94 0.41 -9.00
N ARG A 401 -29.64 0.45 -8.71
CA ARG A 401 -28.56 0.24 -9.70
C ARG A 401 -27.84 -1.06 -9.38
N VAL A 402 -27.42 -1.80 -10.40
CA VAL A 402 -26.60 -3.01 -10.23
C VAL A 402 -25.30 -2.84 -10.99
N ILE A 403 -24.19 -3.09 -10.31
CA ILE A 403 -22.84 -3.07 -10.87
C ILE A 403 -22.29 -4.49 -10.82
N PRO A 404 -21.92 -5.09 -11.96
CA PRO A 404 -21.39 -6.45 -11.99
C PRO A 404 -20.06 -6.53 -11.23
N GLY A 405 -19.76 -7.72 -10.73
CA GLY A 405 -18.46 -8.04 -10.15
C GLY A 405 -17.83 -9.24 -10.82
N ILE A 406 -16.51 -9.41 -10.65
CA ILE A 406 -15.82 -10.60 -11.13
C ILE A 406 -16.24 -11.79 -10.26
N THR A 407 -16.87 -12.81 -10.85
CA THR A 407 -17.34 -13.97 -10.09
C THR A 407 -16.21 -14.93 -9.71
N SER A 408 -16.20 -15.38 -8.45
CA SER A 408 -15.29 -16.42 -7.96
C SER A 408 -15.44 -17.75 -8.73
N ALA A 409 -16.62 -18.02 -9.29
CA ALA A 409 -16.86 -19.26 -10.04
C ALA A 409 -15.97 -19.42 -11.28
N LEU A 410 -15.49 -18.31 -11.84
CA LEU A 410 -14.61 -18.33 -13.02
C LEU A 410 -13.21 -17.83 -12.69
N SER A 411 -13.09 -16.84 -11.80
CA SER A 411 -11.79 -16.26 -11.47
C SER A 411 -10.98 -17.14 -10.52
N ALA A 412 -11.61 -17.84 -9.56
CA ALA A 412 -10.86 -18.69 -8.64
C ALA A 412 -10.19 -19.88 -9.36
N PRO A 413 -10.89 -20.63 -10.24
CA PRO A 413 -10.22 -21.62 -11.09
C PRO A 413 -9.06 -21.03 -11.88
N LEU A 414 -9.23 -19.85 -12.48
CA LEU A 414 -8.16 -19.17 -13.20
C LEU A 414 -6.94 -18.88 -12.32
N PHE A 415 -7.13 -18.39 -11.09
CA PHE A 415 -6.05 -18.13 -10.13
C PHE A 415 -5.43 -19.38 -9.51
N ALA A 416 -6.05 -20.53 -9.74
CA ALA A 416 -5.51 -21.85 -9.45
C ALA A 416 -4.98 -22.55 -10.71
N ASP A 417 -4.79 -21.83 -11.83
CA ASP A 417 -4.35 -22.39 -13.12
C ASP A 417 -5.25 -23.54 -13.61
N ILE A 418 -6.57 -23.41 -13.41
CA ILE A 418 -7.58 -24.35 -13.89
C ILE A 418 -8.42 -23.65 -14.96
N PRO A 419 -8.15 -23.91 -16.26
CA PRO A 419 -8.97 -23.38 -17.32
C PRO A 419 -10.32 -24.11 -17.32
N VAL A 420 -11.39 -23.44 -16.89
CA VAL A 420 -12.71 -24.07 -16.77
C VAL A 420 -13.24 -24.63 -18.11
N THR A 421 -12.75 -24.12 -19.23
CA THR A 421 -12.93 -24.69 -20.57
C THR A 421 -11.59 -24.96 -21.23
N HIS A 422 -11.51 -26.02 -22.02
CA HIS A 422 -10.35 -26.32 -22.86
C HIS A 422 -10.80 -27.19 -24.05
N ARG A 423 -10.46 -26.81 -25.28
CA ARG A 423 -11.04 -27.37 -26.52
C ARG A 423 -11.08 -28.90 -26.57
N ALA A 424 -10.04 -29.56 -26.06
CA ALA A 424 -9.91 -31.02 -26.10
C ALA A 424 -10.34 -31.72 -24.79
N VAL A 425 -10.70 -30.97 -23.74
CA VAL A 425 -10.88 -31.52 -22.38
C VAL A 425 -12.22 -31.13 -21.76
N ALA A 426 -12.64 -29.87 -21.87
CA ALA A 426 -13.90 -29.39 -21.32
C ALA A 426 -14.59 -28.39 -22.25
N ASP A 427 -15.75 -28.76 -22.79
CA ASP A 427 -16.59 -27.93 -23.67
C ASP A 427 -17.77 -27.27 -22.93
N GLN A 428 -17.98 -27.65 -21.65
CA GLN A 428 -19.06 -27.14 -20.81
C GLN A 428 -18.56 -26.77 -19.42
N VAL A 429 -19.02 -25.62 -18.91
CA VAL A 429 -18.87 -25.21 -17.51
C VAL A 429 -20.25 -25.16 -16.87
N VAL A 430 -20.40 -25.83 -15.73
CA VAL A 430 -21.63 -25.78 -14.94
C VAL A 430 -21.30 -25.19 -13.58
N ILE A 431 -21.99 -24.12 -13.21
CA ILE A 431 -21.85 -23.51 -11.88
C ILE A 431 -23.03 -24.00 -11.03
N CYS A 432 -22.73 -24.61 -9.90
CA CYS A 432 -23.71 -25.17 -8.97
C CYS A 432 -23.52 -24.55 -7.59
N THR A 433 -24.60 -24.56 -6.79
CA THR A 433 -24.52 -24.33 -5.35
C THR A 433 -24.57 -25.66 -4.61
N GLY A 434 -23.79 -25.81 -3.54
CA GLY A 434 -23.90 -26.93 -2.61
C GLY A 434 -25.00 -26.73 -1.55
N THR A 435 -25.63 -25.55 -1.51
CA THR A 435 -26.70 -25.21 -0.56
C THR A 435 -27.90 -24.61 -1.28
N GLY A 436 -29.04 -25.30 -1.21
CA GLY A 436 -30.33 -24.82 -1.70
C GLY A 436 -31.14 -24.09 -0.63
N ARG A 437 -32.40 -23.76 -0.96
CA ARG A 437 -33.32 -23.06 -0.07
C ARG A 437 -33.55 -23.88 1.21
N LYS A 438 -33.58 -23.22 2.38
CA LYS A 438 -33.67 -23.86 3.71
C LYS A 438 -32.56 -24.90 4.00
N GLY A 439 -31.43 -24.82 3.30
CA GLY A 439 -30.30 -25.74 3.49
C GLY A 439 -30.53 -27.13 2.90
N ALA A 440 -31.48 -27.33 1.98
CA ALA A 440 -31.59 -28.58 1.22
C ALA A 440 -30.43 -28.72 0.23
N ALA A 441 -29.92 -29.93 -0.01
CA ALA A 441 -28.88 -30.17 -1.02
C ALA A 441 -29.53 -30.23 -2.42
N PRO A 442 -29.09 -29.42 -3.40
CA PRO A 442 -29.55 -29.57 -4.78
C PRO A 442 -29.05 -30.89 -5.39
N GLU A 443 -29.77 -31.42 -6.38
CA GLU A 443 -29.28 -32.58 -7.13
C GLU A 443 -28.00 -32.21 -7.92
N PRO A 444 -26.89 -32.94 -7.75
CA PRO A 444 -25.66 -32.63 -8.47
C PRO A 444 -25.74 -33.04 -9.95
N PRO A 445 -25.00 -32.36 -10.85
CA PRO A 445 -25.05 -32.64 -12.27
C PRO A 445 -24.52 -34.03 -12.62
N SER A 446 -25.11 -34.66 -13.63
CA SER A 446 -24.64 -35.94 -14.18
C SER A 446 -23.23 -35.84 -14.76
N TYR A 447 -22.43 -36.90 -14.56
CA TYR A 447 -21.08 -37.02 -15.10
C TYR A 447 -21.06 -36.98 -16.63
N ARG A 448 -20.14 -36.16 -17.15
CA ARG A 448 -19.77 -36.13 -18.56
C ARG A 448 -18.26 -35.82 -18.62
N PRO A 449 -17.46 -36.58 -19.38
CA PRO A 449 -16.01 -36.37 -19.42
C PRO A 449 -15.61 -34.95 -19.82
N SER A 450 -16.38 -34.33 -20.73
CA SER A 450 -16.12 -32.98 -21.27
C SER A 450 -16.67 -31.83 -20.40
N LYS A 451 -17.04 -32.10 -19.13
CA LYS A 451 -17.70 -31.11 -18.27
C LYS A 451 -16.82 -30.73 -17.08
N THR A 452 -16.65 -29.43 -16.89
CA THR A 452 -16.12 -28.84 -15.65
C THR A 452 -17.27 -28.36 -14.79
N VAL A 453 -17.29 -28.73 -13.52
CA VAL A 453 -18.31 -28.28 -12.57
C VAL A 453 -17.65 -27.47 -11.46
N VAL A 454 -18.19 -26.28 -11.19
CA VAL A 454 -17.76 -25.41 -10.10
C VAL A 454 -18.86 -25.36 -9.05
N PHE A 455 -18.61 -25.94 -7.88
CA PHE A 455 -19.52 -25.94 -6.75
C PHE A 455 -19.18 -24.80 -5.78
N LEU A 456 -20.06 -23.81 -5.70
CA LEU A 456 -20.03 -22.74 -4.70
C LEU A 456 -20.74 -23.21 -3.43
N MET A 457 -20.33 -22.69 -2.27
CA MET A 457 -21.01 -22.95 -0.98
C MET A 457 -21.17 -24.45 -0.66
N ALA A 458 -20.18 -25.26 -1.04
CA ALA A 458 -20.27 -26.73 -0.97
C ALA A 458 -19.34 -27.37 0.07
N LEU A 459 -18.27 -26.68 0.49
CA LEU A 459 -17.23 -27.27 1.35
C LEU A 459 -17.75 -27.74 2.71
N HIS A 460 -18.69 -27.02 3.32
CA HIS A 460 -19.32 -27.44 4.59
C HIS A 460 -20.12 -28.76 4.51
N ARG A 461 -20.40 -29.26 3.30
CA ARG A 461 -21.09 -30.54 3.02
C ARG A 461 -20.28 -31.42 2.07
N LEU A 462 -18.97 -31.23 2.02
CA LEU A 462 -18.10 -31.89 1.05
C LEU A 462 -18.30 -33.40 1.05
N GLU A 463 -18.36 -34.04 2.22
CA GLU A 463 -18.54 -35.48 2.34
C GLU A 463 -19.89 -35.96 1.77
N SER A 464 -20.98 -35.27 2.08
CA SER A 464 -22.32 -35.57 1.54
C SER A 464 -22.37 -35.36 0.03
N LEU A 465 -21.74 -34.30 -0.48
CA LEU A 465 -21.62 -34.03 -1.90
C LEU A 465 -20.80 -35.12 -2.62
N MET A 466 -19.68 -35.57 -2.04
CA MET A 466 -18.85 -36.63 -2.61
C MET A 466 -19.61 -37.96 -2.67
N LYS A 467 -20.34 -38.32 -1.60
CA LYS A 467 -21.23 -39.50 -1.57
C LYS A 467 -22.27 -39.40 -2.67
N SER A 468 -22.94 -38.25 -2.81
CA SER A 468 -23.92 -38.04 -3.88
C SER A 468 -23.27 -38.11 -5.27
N LEU A 469 -22.10 -37.54 -5.52
CA LEU A 469 -21.46 -37.60 -6.83
C LEU A 469 -21.04 -39.02 -7.25
N THR A 470 -20.65 -39.86 -6.29
CA THR A 470 -19.98 -41.15 -6.54
C THR A 470 -20.82 -42.39 -6.23
N ARG A 471 -21.94 -42.27 -5.49
CA ARG A 471 -22.80 -43.40 -5.09
C ARG A 471 -24.28 -43.11 -5.38
N VAL A 472 -25.05 -44.19 -5.58
CA VAL A 472 -26.53 -44.14 -5.64
C VAL A 472 -27.06 -44.08 -4.21
N SER A 473 -28.06 -43.22 -3.93
CA SER A 473 -28.72 -43.20 -2.61
C SER A 473 -29.58 -44.46 -2.44
N GLU A 474 -29.42 -45.15 -1.31
CA GLU A 474 -30.15 -46.39 -0.99
C GLU A 474 -31.63 -46.14 -0.61
N ASP A 475 -32.02 -44.89 -0.30
CA ASP A 475 -33.34 -44.53 0.26
C ASP A 475 -34.32 -43.84 -0.73
N ALA A 476 -34.18 -44.02 -2.05
CA ALA A 476 -35.05 -43.36 -3.03
C ALA A 476 -36.17 -44.31 -3.56
N ASP A 477 -37.38 -44.17 -3.01
CA ASP A 477 -38.60 -44.90 -3.43
C ASP A 477 -39.23 -44.41 -4.76
N GLU A 478 -38.59 -43.48 -5.48
CA GLU A 478 -39.01 -43.03 -6.81
C GLU A 478 -37.98 -43.40 -7.88
N PRO A 479 -38.41 -43.79 -9.11
CA PRO A 479 -37.48 -44.14 -10.17
C PRO A 479 -36.63 -42.92 -10.52
N PRO A 480 -35.30 -42.93 -10.29
CA PRO A 480 -34.50 -41.74 -10.50
C PRO A 480 -34.43 -41.48 -12.01
N HIS A 481 -34.56 -40.22 -12.42
CA HIS A 481 -33.98 -39.80 -13.69
C HIS A 481 -32.48 -40.15 -13.63
N ALA A 482 -32.09 -41.26 -14.27
CA ALA A 482 -30.84 -41.95 -14.00
C ALA A 482 -29.60 -41.11 -14.38
N ARG A 483 -29.11 -40.28 -13.44
CA ARG A 483 -27.88 -39.52 -13.64
C ARG A 483 -26.67 -40.45 -13.60
N ARG A 484 -25.77 -40.29 -14.56
CA ARG A 484 -24.45 -40.95 -14.55
C ARG A 484 -23.59 -40.44 -13.38
N LEU A 485 -23.05 -41.36 -12.58
CA LEU A 485 -22.16 -41.06 -11.45
C LEU A 485 -20.75 -40.69 -11.90
N TRP A 486 -20.04 -39.96 -11.04
CA TRP A 486 -18.67 -39.50 -11.27
C TRP A 486 -17.65 -40.57 -10.83
N PRO A 487 -16.62 -40.87 -11.65
CA PRO A 487 -15.52 -41.73 -11.23
C PRO A 487 -14.79 -41.16 -10.00
N ALA A 488 -14.48 -41.99 -9.00
CA ALA A 488 -13.77 -41.55 -7.79
C ALA A 488 -12.36 -40.98 -8.09
N THR A 489 -11.76 -41.42 -9.19
CA THR A 489 -10.46 -40.91 -9.69
C THR A 489 -10.56 -39.57 -10.40
N THR A 490 -11.76 -38.98 -10.56
CA THR A 490 -11.90 -37.70 -11.24
C THR A 490 -11.13 -36.62 -10.48
N PRO A 491 -10.26 -35.85 -11.16
CA PRO A 491 -9.52 -34.78 -10.52
C PRO A 491 -10.44 -33.64 -10.07
N CYS A 492 -10.07 -33.05 -8.94
CA CYS A 492 -10.75 -31.90 -8.37
C CYS A 492 -9.77 -30.98 -7.65
N ALA A 493 -10.19 -29.74 -7.42
CA ALA A 493 -9.43 -28.78 -6.65
C ALA A 493 -10.35 -28.00 -5.71
N VAL A 494 -9.93 -27.82 -4.46
CA VAL A 494 -10.54 -26.88 -3.53
C VAL A 494 -9.72 -25.59 -3.57
N ILE A 495 -10.40 -24.47 -3.80
CA ILE A 495 -9.79 -23.15 -3.90
C ILE A 495 -10.42 -22.26 -2.84
N GLU A 496 -9.61 -21.85 -1.88
CA GLU A 496 -9.99 -21.06 -0.72
C GLU A 496 -9.38 -19.66 -0.83
N ARG A 497 -10.15 -18.65 -0.41
CA ARG A 497 -9.73 -17.24 -0.38
C ARG A 497 -9.10 -16.78 -1.69
N ALA A 498 -9.74 -17.15 -2.79
CA ALA A 498 -9.25 -16.86 -4.14
C ALA A 498 -8.92 -15.38 -4.31
N SER A 499 -7.76 -15.09 -4.90
CA SER A 499 -7.17 -13.77 -5.10
C SER A 499 -6.76 -12.98 -3.86
N CYS A 500 -6.95 -13.53 -2.64
CA CYS A 500 -6.40 -12.94 -1.42
C CYS A 500 -4.94 -13.39 -1.22
N PRO A 501 -4.10 -12.63 -0.50
CA PRO A 501 -2.70 -12.99 -0.26
C PRO A 501 -2.52 -14.37 0.40
N ASP A 502 -3.55 -14.83 1.13
CA ASP A 502 -3.64 -16.12 1.81
C ASP A 502 -4.52 -17.15 1.06
N GLN A 503 -4.65 -17.01 -0.26
CA GLN A 503 -5.27 -18.02 -1.13
C GLN A 503 -4.65 -19.39 -0.89
N ARG A 504 -5.47 -20.43 -0.90
CA ARG A 504 -5.00 -21.82 -0.82
C ARG A 504 -5.64 -22.67 -1.91
N VAL A 505 -4.83 -23.50 -2.57
CA VAL A 505 -5.28 -24.45 -3.60
C VAL A 505 -4.90 -25.86 -3.16
N ILE A 506 -5.91 -26.72 -2.95
CA ILE A 506 -5.73 -28.13 -2.63
C ILE A 506 -6.14 -28.94 -3.86
N ARG A 507 -5.19 -29.56 -4.55
CA ARG A 507 -5.47 -30.43 -5.71
C ARG A 507 -5.54 -31.88 -5.25
N SER A 508 -6.57 -32.60 -5.70
CA SER A 508 -6.79 -34.00 -5.31
C SER A 508 -7.72 -34.71 -6.32
N THR A 509 -8.28 -35.84 -5.93
CA THR A 509 -9.36 -36.53 -6.65
C THR A 509 -10.59 -36.62 -5.76
N LEU A 510 -11.76 -36.95 -6.34
CA LEU A 510 -12.99 -37.17 -5.57
C LEU A 510 -12.84 -38.22 -4.46
N GLN A 511 -11.90 -39.15 -4.61
CA GLN A 511 -11.57 -40.17 -3.60
C GLN A 511 -10.91 -39.59 -2.35
N TYR A 512 -10.01 -38.61 -2.49
CA TYR A 512 -9.15 -38.15 -1.40
C TYR A 512 -9.44 -36.71 -0.92
N VAL A 513 -10.27 -35.95 -1.63
CA VAL A 513 -10.51 -34.53 -1.31
C VAL A 513 -11.09 -34.30 0.09
N CYS A 514 -11.91 -35.21 0.63
CA CYS A 514 -12.40 -35.10 2.00
C CYS A 514 -11.27 -35.23 3.02
N GLN A 515 -10.39 -36.24 2.83
CA GLN A 515 -9.23 -36.45 3.69
C GLN A 515 -8.27 -35.27 3.61
N ALA A 516 -8.02 -34.75 2.41
CA ALA A 516 -7.15 -33.60 2.21
C ALA A 516 -7.66 -32.34 2.94
N VAL A 517 -8.96 -32.05 2.86
CA VAL A 517 -9.54 -30.88 3.57
C VAL A 517 -9.58 -31.10 5.09
N GLU A 518 -9.73 -32.34 5.56
CA GLU A 518 -9.70 -32.66 6.99
C GLU A 518 -8.30 -32.51 7.58
N GLU A 519 -7.26 -32.98 6.89
CA GLU A 519 -5.86 -32.88 7.34
C GLU A 519 -5.33 -31.44 7.27
N GLU A 520 -5.69 -30.68 6.22
CA GLU A 520 -5.19 -29.31 6.02
C GLU A 520 -6.06 -28.24 6.72
N GLY A 521 -7.24 -28.61 7.22
CA GLY A 521 -8.28 -27.69 7.69
C GLY A 521 -8.96 -26.92 6.54
N SER A 522 -9.96 -26.07 6.85
CA SER A 522 -10.68 -25.26 5.85
C SER A 522 -10.64 -23.75 6.17
N ARG A 523 -10.44 -22.93 5.13
CA ARG A 523 -10.41 -21.46 5.16
C ARG A 523 -11.49 -20.88 4.25
N PRO A 524 -12.68 -20.55 4.77
CA PRO A 524 -13.73 -19.95 3.94
C PRO A 524 -13.41 -18.49 3.57
N PRO A 525 -13.98 -17.96 2.46
CA PRO A 525 -14.82 -18.66 1.50
C PRO A 525 -13.99 -19.54 0.54
N GLY A 526 -14.52 -20.72 0.21
CA GLY A 526 -13.90 -21.63 -0.75
C GLY A 526 -14.91 -22.33 -1.66
N LEU A 527 -14.43 -22.81 -2.80
CA LEU A 527 -15.20 -23.54 -3.81
C LEU A 527 -14.48 -24.82 -4.25
N LEU A 528 -15.25 -25.74 -4.81
CA LEU A 528 -14.75 -27.00 -5.35
C LEU A 528 -14.90 -26.99 -6.88
N VAL A 529 -13.82 -27.24 -7.59
CA VAL A 529 -13.80 -27.45 -9.05
C VAL A 529 -13.62 -28.94 -9.32
N VAL A 530 -14.47 -29.53 -10.15
CA VAL A 530 -14.45 -30.97 -10.49
C VAL A 530 -14.42 -31.16 -11.99
N GLY A 531 -13.52 -32.01 -12.48
CA GLY A 531 -13.44 -32.41 -13.88
C GLY A 531 -12.00 -32.41 -14.39
N SER A 532 -11.79 -33.03 -15.57
CA SER A 532 -10.47 -33.18 -16.19
C SER A 532 -9.74 -31.86 -16.46
N ALA A 533 -10.45 -30.73 -16.47
CA ALA A 533 -9.85 -29.39 -16.56
C ALA A 533 -8.83 -29.11 -15.43
N CYS A 534 -9.02 -29.70 -14.24
CA CYS A 534 -8.12 -29.52 -13.09
C CYS A 534 -6.68 -30.01 -13.33
N GLU A 535 -6.47 -30.87 -14.32
CA GLU A 535 -5.16 -31.46 -14.65
C GLU A 535 -4.54 -30.92 -15.94
N VAL A 536 -5.18 -29.96 -16.61
CA VAL A 536 -4.72 -29.47 -17.93
C VAL A 536 -3.36 -28.76 -17.84
N LEU A 537 -3.17 -27.92 -16.83
CA LEU A 537 -1.93 -27.16 -16.63
C LEU A 537 -1.02 -27.78 -15.56
N HIS A 538 -1.62 -28.41 -14.54
CA HIS A 538 -0.91 -29.02 -13.43
C HIS A 538 -1.47 -30.40 -13.13
N SER A 539 -0.67 -31.44 -13.29
CA SER A 539 -1.01 -32.79 -12.83
C SER A 539 -0.58 -33.00 -11.38
N LEU A 540 -1.30 -33.83 -10.63
CA LEU A 540 -0.80 -34.45 -9.39
C LEU A 540 0.44 -35.29 -9.73
N GLY A 541 1.64 -34.71 -9.67
CA GLY A 541 2.90 -35.34 -10.08
C GLY A 541 3.41 -36.44 -9.13
N GLU A 542 4.33 -37.28 -9.66
CA GLU A 542 4.97 -38.50 -9.10
C GLU A 542 4.02 -39.60 -8.56
N GLU A 543 4.33 -40.86 -8.88
CA GLU A 543 3.58 -42.04 -8.40
C GLU A 543 3.58 -42.10 -6.87
N GLY A 544 2.41 -41.84 -6.24
CA GLY A 544 2.18 -42.07 -4.81
C GLY A 544 1.62 -40.90 -3.99
N ARG A 545 1.54 -39.68 -4.53
CA ARG A 545 1.04 -38.49 -3.79
C ARG A 545 -0.49 -38.36 -3.89
N ARG A 546 -1.20 -38.30 -2.75
CA ARG A 546 -2.68 -38.27 -2.70
C ARG A 546 -3.30 -36.87 -2.93
N TRP A 547 -2.61 -35.81 -2.52
CA TRP A 547 -2.96 -34.41 -2.81
C TRP A 547 -1.72 -33.52 -2.78
N SER A 548 -1.87 -32.29 -3.25
CA SER A 548 -0.88 -31.21 -3.12
C SER A 548 -1.55 -29.93 -2.63
N VAL A 549 -0.81 -29.13 -1.87
CA VAL A 549 -1.26 -27.84 -1.35
C VAL A 549 -0.35 -26.73 -1.85
N GLU A 550 -0.95 -25.69 -2.41
CA GLU A 550 -0.29 -24.45 -2.80
C GLU A 550 -0.83 -23.31 -1.94
N GLU A 551 0.06 -22.50 -1.39
CA GLU A 551 -0.25 -21.39 -0.48
C GLU A 551 0.17 -20.05 -1.09
N GLY A 552 -0.72 -19.06 -0.96
CA GLY A 552 -0.54 -17.69 -1.36
C GLY A 552 -1.02 -17.36 -2.77
N PHE A 553 -1.23 -16.06 -3.01
CA PHE A 553 -1.55 -15.51 -4.34
C PHE A 553 -0.72 -14.26 -4.62
N ARG A 554 -0.04 -14.22 -5.77
CA ARG A 554 0.79 -13.08 -6.21
C ARG A 554 0.66 -12.76 -7.71
N SER A 555 -0.26 -13.42 -8.41
CA SER A 555 -0.32 -13.42 -9.89
C SER A 555 -0.71 -12.05 -10.48
N LEU A 556 -1.52 -11.26 -9.75
CA LEU A 556 -1.95 -9.93 -10.21
C LEU A 556 -1.01 -8.79 -9.81
N ASP A 557 -0.18 -9.00 -8.78
CA ASP A 557 1.00 -8.16 -8.56
C ASP A 557 1.90 -8.21 -9.81
N ALA A 558 1.84 -9.31 -10.57
CA ALA A 558 2.61 -9.54 -11.77
C ALA A 558 2.07 -8.93 -13.08
N VAL A 559 0.76 -8.69 -13.20
CA VAL A 559 0.22 -7.88 -14.31
C VAL A 559 0.44 -6.39 -14.06
N GLY A 560 0.65 -6.04 -12.79
CA GLY A 560 1.41 -4.87 -12.39
C GLY A 560 2.93 -5.08 -12.45
N SER A 561 3.54 -6.23 -12.77
CA SER A 561 5.00 -6.48 -12.62
C SER A 561 5.93 -5.99 -13.73
N SER A 562 5.41 -5.44 -14.82
CA SER A 562 6.21 -4.42 -15.51
C SER A 562 6.42 -3.17 -14.64
N SER A 563 5.74 -3.07 -13.48
CA SER A 563 6.02 -2.13 -12.38
C SER A 563 6.45 -2.81 -11.06
N VAL A 564 5.93 -3.99 -10.69
CA VAL A 564 6.24 -4.70 -9.43
C VAL A 564 7.55 -5.54 -9.43
N ALA A 565 7.99 -6.12 -10.55
CA ALA A 565 9.30 -6.80 -10.61
C ALA A 565 10.45 -5.79 -10.74
N GLU A 566 10.22 -4.67 -11.42
CA GLU A 566 11.09 -3.49 -11.32
C GLU A 566 11.12 -2.94 -9.89
N LEU A 567 9.99 -2.90 -9.17
CA LEU A 567 9.94 -2.51 -7.75
C LEU A 567 10.73 -3.46 -6.82
N ASN A 568 10.84 -4.75 -7.11
CA ASN A 568 11.61 -5.67 -6.27
C ASN A 568 13.12 -5.64 -6.55
N VAL A 569 13.53 -5.42 -7.82
CA VAL A 569 14.93 -5.11 -8.14
C VAL A 569 15.32 -3.72 -7.62
N LEU A 570 14.38 -2.77 -7.56
CA LEU A 570 14.54 -1.47 -6.89
C LEU A 570 14.62 -1.61 -5.36
N LYS A 571 13.84 -2.51 -4.73
CA LYS A 571 13.92 -2.78 -3.27
C LYS A 571 15.24 -3.43 -2.84
N GLU A 572 15.88 -4.23 -3.68
CA GLU A 572 17.23 -4.73 -3.38
C GLU A 572 18.31 -3.64 -3.51
N MET A 573 18.04 -2.58 -4.28
CA MET A 573 18.88 -1.38 -4.36
C MET A 573 18.56 -0.33 -3.27
N GLU A 574 17.43 -0.44 -2.55
CA GLU A 574 17.00 0.44 -1.44
C GLU A 574 17.62 0.09 -0.07
N ASN A 575 18.44 -0.95 0.08
CA ASN A 575 19.13 -1.21 1.36
C ASN A 575 20.44 -0.45 1.55
N ILE A 576 20.70 0.57 0.76
CA ILE A 576 21.53 1.69 1.19
C ILE A 576 20.53 2.80 1.37
N ASP A 577 20.05 3.02 2.59
CA ASP A 577 19.12 4.08 2.95
C ASP A 577 19.78 5.43 2.62
N PRO A 578 19.46 6.10 1.50
CA PRO A 578 19.96 7.43 1.23
C PRO A 578 19.05 8.38 2.02
N ALA A 579 19.59 9.47 2.55
CA ALA A 579 18.78 10.46 3.27
C ALA A 579 17.56 10.91 2.42
N PRO A 580 16.42 11.29 3.03
CA PRO A 580 15.22 11.73 2.33
C PRO A 580 15.54 12.66 1.16
N GLY A 581 15.31 12.15 -0.06
CA GLY A 581 15.54 12.85 -1.30
C GLY A 581 16.74 12.36 -2.12
N GLU A 582 17.72 11.66 -1.57
CA GLU A 582 18.77 11.05 -2.37
C GLU A 582 18.22 9.81 -3.11
N VAL A 583 18.22 9.81 -4.44
CA VAL A 583 17.87 8.60 -5.22
C VAL A 583 19.12 8.07 -5.91
N SER A 584 19.43 6.81 -5.63
CA SER A 584 20.54 6.09 -6.26
C SER A 584 20.05 5.38 -7.52
N PHE A 585 20.77 5.54 -8.63
CA PHE A 585 20.54 4.78 -9.85
C PHE A 585 21.83 4.06 -10.25
N ALA A 586 21.74 2.74 -10.45
CA ALA A 586 22.88 1.85 -10.68
C ALA A 586 24.02 1.98 -9.63
N GLY A 587 23.68 2.17 -8.36
CA GLY A 587 24.65 2.28 -7.26
C GLY A 587 25.36 3.63 -7.13
N ARG A 588 24.90 4.66 -7.85
CA ARG A 588 25.38 6.05 -7.73
C ARG A 588 24.25 6.95 -7.23
N THR A 589 24.46 7.69 -6.14
CA THR A 589 23.58 8.82 -5.77
C THR A 589 23.66 9.89 -6.85
N ILE A 590 22.55 10.18 -7.52
CA ILE A 590 22.53 11.09 -8.68
C ILE A 590 21.79 12.39 -8.38
N TYR A 591 21.02 12.44 -7.29
CA TYR A 591 20.24 13.60 -6.88
C TYR A 591 20.64 14.10 -5.52
N SER A 592 20.43 15.40 -5.31
CA SER A 592 20.65 16.06 -4.02
C SER A 592 19.67 15.55 -2.98
N GLU A 593 19.76 16.01 -1.73
CA GLU A 593 18.70 15.90 -0.72
C GLU A 593 17.54 16.88 -1.01
N ALA A 594 16.46 16.80 -0.23
CA ALA A 594 15.30 17.68 -0.37
C ALA A 594 15.74 19.16 -0.27
N VAL A 595 15.13 20.03 -1.09
CA VAL A 595 15.54 21.44 -1.11
C VAL A 595 15.07 22.15 0.16
N ASP A 596 15.99 22.46 1.06
CA ASP A 596 15.73 23.32 2.20
C ASP A 596 15.49 24.76 1.74
N CYS A 597 14.22 25.13 1.64
CA CYS A 597 13.78 26.45 1.20
C CYS A 597 13.96 27.55 2.26
N SER A 598 14.33 27.19 3.50
CA SER A 598 14.56 28.15 4.59
C SER A 598 15.97 28.77 4.56
N LYS A 599 16.96 28.08 3.97
CA LYS A 599 18.34 28.58 3.85
C LYS A 599 18.41 29.86 3.01
N ALA A 600 19.27 30.80 3.37
CA ALA A 600 19.51 32.01 2.58
C ALA A 600 20.09 31.66 1.19
N ILE A 601 19.65 32.38 0.16
CA ILE A 601 20.17 32.21 -1.21
C ILE A 601 21.56 32.84 -1.29
N ASN A 602 22.55 32.07 -1.75
CA ASN A 602 23.90 32.59 -1.96
C ASN A 602 24.03 33.25 -3.36
N TYR A 603 23.63 34.51 -3.45
CA TYR A 603 23.67 35.29 -4.70
C TYR A 603 25.08 35.43 -5.31
N SER A 604 26.15 35.28 -4.52
CA SER A 604 27.51 35.36 -5.04
C SER A 604 27.81 34.31 -6.11
N ASN A 605 27.09 33.17 -6.07
CA ASN A 605 27.22 32.10 -7.05
C ASN A 605 26.62 32.45 -8.41
N LEU A 606 25.85 33.54 -8.56
CA LEU A 606 25.35 33.98 -9.88
C LEU A 606 26.44 34.68 -10.69
N LYS A 607 27.44 35.27 -10.01
CA LYS A 607 28.43 36.14 -10.62
C LYS A 607 29.22 35.41 -11.71
N GLY A 608 29.22 35.99 -12.91
CA GLY A 608 29.98 35.50 -14.06
C GLY A 608 29.35 34.31 -14.79
N LYS A 609 28.19 33.79 -14.36
CA LYS A 609 27.48 32.74 -15.11
C LYS A 609 26.80 33.34 -16.34
N THR A 610 26.90 32.67 -17.49
CA THR A 610 26.08 32.98 -18.67
C THR A 610 24.78 32.18 -18.62
N ILE A 611 23.65 32.87 -18.53
CA ILE A 611 22.30 32.27 -18.41
C ILE A 611 21.45 32.65 -19.60
N VAL A 612 20.80 31.66 -20.19
CA VAL A 612 19.88 31.81 -21.32
C VAL A 612 18.43 31.62 -20.86
N ILE A 613 17.54 32.54 -21.22
CA ILE A 613 16.11 32.48 -20.87
C ILE A 613 15.27 32.62 -22.14
N THR A 614 14.47 31.59 -22.46
CA THR A 614 13.45 31.69 -23.51
C THR A 614 12.18 32.35 -22.96
N GLY A 615 11.48 33.19 -23.72
CA GLY A 615 10.34 33.97 -23.22
C GLY A 615 10.73 34.99 -22.14
N GLY A 616 11.91 35.60 -22.27
CA GLY A 616 12.52 36.44 -21.23
C GLY A 616 12.07 37.91 -21.21
N ALA A 617 11.23 38.36 -22.16
CA ALA A 617 10.85 39.78 -22.24
C ALA A 617 9.67 40.16 -21.32
N SER A 618 8.98 39.19 -20.73
CA SER A 618 7.77 39.43 -19.92
C SER A 618 7.65 38.50 -18.71
N GLY A 619 6.61 38.72 -17.88
CA GLY A 619 6.27 37.88 -16.74
C GLY A 619 7.42 37.69 -15.75
N PHE A 620 7.53 36.49 -15.19
CA PHE A 620 8.64 36.14 -14.30
C PHE A 620 9.96 35.89 -15.04
N GLY A 621 9.96 35.62 -16.35
CA GLY A 621 11.19 35.54 -17.15
C GLY A 621 11.97 36.88 -17.14
N LYS A 622 11.25 37.99 -17.33
CA LYS A 622 11.79 39.36 -17.16
C LYS A 622 12.28 39.62 -15.73
N ALA A 623 11.54 39.14 -14.73
CA ALA A 623 11.90 39.34 -13.33
C ALA A 623 13.19 38.57 -12.96
N CYS A 624 13.31 37.32 -13.39
CA CYS A 624 14.53 36.52 -13.25
C CYS A 624 15.73 37.19 -13.96
N PHE A 625 15.54 37.70 -15.19
CA PHE A 625 16.59 38.46 -15.88
C PHE A 625 17.07 39.64 -15.04
N THR A 626 16.14 40.48 -14.57
CA THR A 626 16.49 41.68 -13.80
C THR A 626 17.22 41.33 -12.51
N GLU A 627 16.74 40.33 -11.77
CA GLU A 627 17.35 39.86 -10.52
C GLU A 627 18.75 39.30 -10.75
N TRP A 628 18.91 38.35 -11.67
CA TRP A 628 20.20 37.68 -11.87
C TRP A 628 21.25 38.62 -12.45
N ALA A 629 20.84 39.58 -13.29
CA ALA A 629 21.72 40.63 -13.79
C ALA A 629 22.23 41.54 -12.66
N ALA A 630 21.37 41.93 -11.71
CA ALA A 630 21.77 42.73 -10.56
C ALA A 630 22.82 42.02 -9.67
N HIS A 631 22.88 40.69 -9.73
CA HIS A 631 23.84 39.86 -9.02
C HIS A 631 25.01 39.36 -9.89
N GLY A 632 25.24 40.01 -11.05
CA GLY A 632 26.46 39.85 -11.84
C GLY A 632 26.49 38.65 -12.79
N ALA A 633 25.35 38.02 -13.08
CA ALA A 633 25.24 37.04 -14.15
C ALA A 633 25.13 37.72 -15.53
N ASN A 634 25.62 37.09 -16.59
CA ASN A 634 25.46 37.54 -17.98
C ASN A 634 24.22 36.87 -18.56
N ILE A 635 23.22 37.65 -18.98
CA ILE A 635 21.90 37.11 -19.34
C ILE A 635 21.61 37.36 -20.82
N ILE A 636 21.31 36.30 -21.56
CA ILE A 636 20.81 36.38 -22.93
C ILE A 636 19.35 35.93 -22.93
N ILE A 637 18.44 36.84 -23.25
CA ILE A 637 17.02 36.54 -23.36
C ILE A 637 16.61 36.40 -24.82
N GLY A 638 15.74 35.43 -25.08
CA GLY A 638 15.05 35.28 -26.37
C GLY A 638 13.56 35.42 -26.19
N ASP A 639 12.90 36.16 -27.08
CA ASP A 639 11.46 36.34 -27.09
C ASP A 639 11.00 36.65 -28.53
N ILE A 640 9.70 36.47 -28.79
CA ILE A 640 9.10 36.85 -30.08
C ILE A 640 8.83 38.36 -30.15
N ASN A 641 8.75 39.02 -28.99
CA ASN A 641 8.53 40.47 -28.90
C ASN A 641 9.87 41.23 -28.87
N ASP A 642 10.32 41.64 -30.06
CA ASP A 642 11.60 42.34 -30.26
C ASP A 642 11.68 43.68 -29.54
N GLU A 643 10.59 44.45 -29.55
CA GLU A 643 10.52 45.78 -28.95
C GLU A 643 10.67 45.69 -27.43
N ALA A 644 9.86 44.83 -26.79
CA ALA A 644 9.90 44.65 -25.34
C ALA A 644 11.24 44.07 -24.88
N GLY A 645 11.79 43.09 -25.62
CA GLY A 645 13.08 42.48 -25.32
C GLY A 645 14.24 43.47 -25.42
N THR A 646 14.29 44.25 -26.51
CA THR A 646 15.33 45.26 -26.74
C THR A 646 15.27 46.36 -25.67
N ALA A 647 14.07 46.86 -25.36
CA ALA A 647 13.88 47.88 -24.33
C ALA A 647 14.31 47.38 -22.94
N LEU A 648 13.97 46.13 -22.60
CA LEU A 648 14.34 45.53 -21.32
C LEU A 648 15.86 45.39 -21.17
N VAL A 649 16.55 44.94 -22.22
CA VAL A 649 18.02 44.82 -22.19
C VAL A 649 18.68 46.19 -22.03
N ALA A 650 18.19 47.22 -22.72
CA ALA A 650 18.69 48.58 -22.54
C ALA A 650 18.53 49.06 -21.07
N GLN A 651 17.35 48.80 -20.48
CA GLN A 651 17.07 49.13 -19.08
C GLN A 651 18.01 48.39 -18.12
N VAL A 652 18.17 47.07 -18.27
CA VAL A 652 18.99 46.25 -17.37
C VAL A 652 20.47 46.58 -17.50
N ARG A 653 20.97 46.88 -18.71
CA ARG A 653 22.35 47.37 -18.90
C ARG A 653 22.61 48.67 -18.16
N ALA A 654 21.64 49.59 -18.20
CA ALA A 654 21.73 50.85 -17.47
C ALA A 654 21.74 50.66 -15.95
N SER A 655 20.92 49.74 -15.41
CA SER A 655 20.84 49.50 -13.97
C SER A 655 21.97 48.62 -13.41
N SER A 656 22.46 47.64 -14.18
CA SER A 656 23.53 46.71 -13.76
C SER A 656 24.94 47.26 -14.02
N GLY A 657 25.08 48.18 -14.97
CA GLY A 657 26.39 48.67 -15.43
C GLY A 657 27.16 47.68 -16.31
N SER A 658 26.54 46.59 -16.77
CA SER A 658 27.16 45.55 -17.60
C SER A 658 26.71 45.63 -19.07
N SER A 659 27.64 45.50 -20.01
CA SER A 659 27.37 45.40 -21.46
C SER A 659 26.94 44.00 -21.91
N GLU A 660 27.10 43.00 -21.04
CA GLU A 660 27.05 41.56 -21.36
C GLU A 660 25.62 40.96 -21.38
N HIS A 661 24.59 41.82 -21.29
CA HIS A 661 23.20 41.39 -21.41
C HIS A 661 22.70 41.56 -22.83
N HIS A 662 22.01 40.57 -23.41
CA HIS A 662 21.64 40.62 -24.82
C HIS A 662 20.21 40.13 -25.07
N PHE A 663 19.58 40.73 -26.08
CA PHE A 663 18.33 40.25 -26.65
C PHE A 663 18.63 39.66 -28.03
N VAL A 664 18.03 38.51 -28.32
CA VAL A 664 18.08 37.88 -29.64
C VAL A 664 16.68 37.36 -29.95
N HIS A 665 16.13 37.72 -31.12
CA HIS A 665 14.81 37.26 -31.54
C HIS A 665 14.70 35.73 -31.45
N LEU A 666 13.61 35.23 -30.87
CA LEU A 666 13.39 33.81 -30.67
C LEU A 666 11.90 33.45 -30.81
N ASP A 667 11.58 32.73 -31.87
CA ASP A 667 10.36 31.93 -31.96
C ASP A 667 10.66 30.49 -31.53
N VAL A 668 10.15 30.08 -30.37
CA VAL A 668 10.37 28.73 -29.84
C VAL A 668 9.65 27.64 -30.64
N THR A 669 8.66 27.98 -31.46
CA THR A 669 8.00 26.98 -32.33
C THR A 669 8.84 26.65 -33.57
N ASN A 670 9.89 27.44 -33.86
CA ASN A 670 10.74 27.29 -35.01
C ASN A 670 12.15 26.78 -34.64
N TRP A 671 12.52 25.58 -35.13
CA TRP A 671 13.82 24.97 -34.86
C TRP A 671 15.01 25.85 -35.26
N GLN A 672 14.98 26.45 -36.45
CA GLN A 672 16.07 27.27 -36.97
C GLN A 672 16.25 28.55 -36.15
N SER A 673 15.14 29.16 -35.70
CA SER A 673 15.18 30.30 -34.78
C SER A 673 15.86 29.92 -33.47
N GLN A 674 15.51 28.78 -32.87
CA GLN A 674 16.16 28.31 -31.64
C GLN A 674 17.65 28.00 -31.85
N ALA A 675 18.00 27.29 -32.93
CA ALA A 675 19.38 26.94 -33.23
C ALA A 675 20.26 28.20 -33.44
N ALA A 676 19.73 29.21 -34.13
CA ALA A 676 20.40 30.50 -34.30
C ALA A 676 20.55 31.25 -32.97
N PHE A 677 19.50 31.24 -32.14
CA PHE A 677 19.51 31.85 -30.80
C PHE A 677 20.61 31.25 -29.90
N PHE A 678 20.68 29.93 -29.78
CA PHE A 678 21.72 29.27 -28.97
C PHE A 678 23.13 29.53 -29.49
N LYS A 679 23.32 29.52 -30.82
CA LYS A 679 24.60 29.84 -31.45
C LYS A 679 25.04 31.27 -31.12
N GLN A 680 24.10 32.22 -31.20
CA GLN A 680 24.37 33.62 -30.91
C GLN A 680 24.60 33.84 -29.41
N ALA A 681 23.82 33.19 -28.53
CA ALA A 681 24.00 33.25 -27.08
C ALA A 681 25.40 32.77 -26.64
N ALA A 682 25.87 31.65 -27.19
CA ALA A 682 27.23 31.16 -26.92
C ALA A 682 28.31 32.13 -27.44
N ARG A 683 28.09 32.78 -28.59
CA ARG A 683 29.02 33.79 -29.15
C ARG A 683 29.07 35.07 -28.32
N LEU A 684 27.93 35.50 -27.79
CA LEU A 684 27.80 36.72 -26.97
C LEU A 684 28.24 36.49 -25.52
N SER A 685 28.39 35.23 -25.09
CA SER A 685 28.95 34.92 -23.77
C SER A 685 30.41 35.36 -23.66
N PRO A 686 30.82 36.01 -22.55
CA PRO A 686 32.21 36.40 -22.31
C PRO A 686 33.22 35.25 -22.36
N HIS A 687 32.76 34.03 -22.07
CA HIS A 687 33.59 32.82 -22.04
C HIS A 687 33.23 31.83 -23.16
N GLY A 688 32.44 32.26 -24.15
CA GLY A 688 32.11 31.44 -25.32
C GLY A 688 31.19 30.24 -25.05
N GLY A 689 30.45 30.24 -23.95
CA GLY A 689 29.65 29.08 -23.50
C GLY A 689 28.37 29.47 -22.74
N ILE A 690 27.57 28.49 -22.36
CA ILE A 690 26.31 28.70 -21.64
C ILE A 690 26.34 27.82 -20.37
N ASP A 691 26.11 28.41 -19.20
CA ASP A 691 26.13 27.71 -17.92
C ASP A 691 24.74 27.22 -17.51
N CYS A 692 23.71 28.03 -17.76
CA CYS A 692 22.34 27.72 -17.40
C CYS A 692 21.36 28.04 -18.54
N VAL A 693 20.40 27.15 -18.77
CA VAL A 693 19.28 27.39 -19.70
C VAL A 693 17.97 27.25 -18.93
N MET A 694 17.12 28.27 -19.01
CA MET A 694 15.76 28.23 -18.49
C MET A 694 14.76 28.18 -19.66
N ALA A 695 14.16 27.00 -19.85
CA ALA A 695 13.11 26.76 -20.85
C ALA A 695 11.77 27.31 -20.32
N ASN A 696 11.63 28.63 -20.41
CA ASN A 696 10.59 29.42 -19.77
C ASN A 696 9.45 29.88 -20.69
N ALA A 697 9.63 29.85 -22.02
CA ALA A 697 8.61 30.34 -22.94
C ALA A 697 7.31 29.56 -22.75
N GLY A 698 6.18 30.29 -22.67
CA GLY A 698 4.89 29.64 -22.53
C GLY A 698 3.71 30.57 -22.75
N ILE A 699 2.60 29.99 -23.19
CA ILE A 699 1.32 30.66 -23.40
C ILE A 699 0.18 29.80 -22.82
N ALA A 700 -0.98 30.40 -22.59
CA ALA A 700 -2.22 29.66 -22.36
C ALA A 700 -3.33 30.35 -23.15
N ASP A 701 -3.87 29.67 -24.16
CA ASP A 701 -4.94 30.20 -25.00
C ASP A 701 -6.30 29.67 -24.56
N ALA A 702 -7.10 30.51 -23.92
CA ALA A 702 -8.42 30.12 -23.42
C ALA A 702 -9.39 29.76 -24.55
N GLN A 703 -9.28 30.42 -25.71
CA GLN A 703 -10.14 30.15 -26.86
C GLN A 703 -9.79 28.80 -27.49
N GLU A 704 -8.50 28.48 -27.61
CA GLU A 704 -8.01 27.19 -28.07
C GLU A 704 -8.54 26.04 -27.20
N ASN A 705 -8.46 26.19 -25.88
CA ASN A 705 -8.99 25.19 -24.94
C ASN A 705 -10.52 25.05 -25.03
N ALA A 706 -11.26 26.16 -25.16
CA ALA A 706 -12.72 26.13 -25.30
C ALA A 706 -13.16 25.41 -26.59
N ILE A 707 -12.52 25.71 -27.73
CA ILE A 707 -12.81 25.03 -29.01
C ILE A 707 -12.47 23.53 -28.93
N PHE A 708 -11.46 23.16 -28.16
CA PHE A 708 -11.11 21.75 -27.99
C PHE A 708 -12.12 20.97 -27.14
N GLU A 709 -12.67 21.59 -26.07
CA GLU A 709 -13.73 20.98 -25.26
C GLU A 709 -15.08 20.97 -25.96
N GLU A 710 -15.35 21.97 -26.81
CA GLU A 710 -16.57 22.09 -27.60
C GLU A 710 -16.24 22.23 -29.10
N PRO A 711 -15.86 21.12 -29.76
CA PRO A 711 -15.47 21.17 -31.16
C PRO A 711 -16.65 21.59 -32.06
N PRO A 712 -16.39 22.36 -33.13
CA PRO A 712 -17.39 22.64 -34.15
C PRO A 712 -17.98 21.35 -34.74
N ASP A 713 -19.21 21.44 -35.24
CA ASP A 713 -19.84 20.34 -35.96
C ASP A 713 -19.19 20.17 -37.34
N TYR A 714 -18.09 19.41 -37.37
CA TYR A 714 -17.32 19.15 -38.59
C TYR A 714 -18.12 18.40 -39.66
N SER A 715 -19.24 17.74 -39.30
CA SER A 715 -20.11 17.08 -40.29
C SER A 715 -20.79 18.06 -41.25
N LYS A 716 -20.80 19.36 -40.90
CA LYS A 716 -21.37 20.44 -41.72
C LYS A 716 -20.33 21.22 -42.51
N MET A 717 -19.09 20.73 -42.57
CA MET A 717 -17.99 21.36 -43.29
C MET A 717 -17.52 20.46 -44.42
N ASP A 718 -17.35 21.01 -45.62
CA ASP A 718 -16.82 20.26 -46.77
C ASP A 718 -15.33 19.90 -46.60
N ASP A 719 -14.57 20.75 -45.89
CA ASP A 719 -13.15 20.57 -45.58
C ASP A 719 -12.86 21.06 -44.13
N PRO A 720 -12.96 20.17 -43.12
CA PRO A 720 -12.78 20.58 -41.72
C PRO A 720 -11.30 20.93 -41.45
N PRO A 721 -11.00 22.15 -40.94
CA PRO A 721 -9.63 22.57 -40.72
C PRO A 721 -9.01 21.82 -39.53
N GLN A 722 -7.70 21.56 -39.60
CA GLN A 722 -6.95 21.04 -38.45
C GLN A 722 -7.03 22.04 -37.28
N PRO A 723 -7.38 21.59 -36.05
CA PRO A 723 -7.37 22.45 -34.89
C PRO A 723 -5.98 23.05 -34.66
N ARG A 724 -5.93 24.35 -34.34
CA ARG A 724 -4.67 25.00 -33.96
C ARG A 724 -4.26 24.51 -32.58
N MET A 725 -2.97 24.18 -32.42
CA MET A 725 -2.39 23.63 -31.19
C MET A 725 -1.20 24.47 -30.72
N ARG A 726 -1.31 25.80 -30.83
CA ARG A 726 -0.25 26.76 -30.53
C ARG A 726 0.26 26.61 -29.09
N THR A 727 -0.63 26.32 -28.12
CA THR A 727 -0.21 26.07 -26.74
C THR A 727 0.68 24.83 -26.65
N LEU A 728 0.39 23.76 -27.40
CA LEU A 728 1.22 22.56 -27.46
C LEU A 728 2.56 22.84 -28.15
N ASP A 729 2.52 23.51 -29.31
CA ASP A 729 3.69 23.89 -30.10
C ASP A 729 4.68 24.74 -29.27
N THR A 730 4.16 25.66 -28.47
CA THR A 730 4.98 26.56 -27.64
C THR A 730 5.43 25.89 -26.34
N ASN A 731 4.50 25.28 -25.60
CA ASN A 731 4.76 24.84 -24.22
C ASN A 731 5.35 23.43 -24.13
N LEU A 732 5.27 22.62 -25.20
CA LEU A 732 5.84 21.28 -25.25
C LEU A 732 6.90 21.17 -26.34
N ASP A 733 6.55 21.34 -27.61
CA ASP A 733 7.51 21.15 -28.71
C ASP A 733 8.66 22.16 -28.64
N GLY A 734 8.34 23.43 -28.38
CA GLY A 734 9.34 24.47 -28.14
C GLY A 734 10.26 24.16 -26.94
N VAL A 735 9.73 23.55 -25.88
CA VAL A 735 10.52 23.10 -24.72
C VAL A 735 11.40 21.90 -25.09
N MET A 736 10.90 20.96 -25.90
CA MET A 736 11.67 19.82 -26.40
C MET A 736 12.86 20.26 -27.26
N PHE A 737 12.64 21.22 -28.17
CA PHE A 737 13.70 21.82 -28.97
C PHE A 737 14.72 22.58 -28.12
N THR A 738 14.24 23.41 -27.18
CA THR A 738 15.11 24.15 -26.24
C THR A 738 15.97 23.19 -25.46
N THR A 739 15.36 22.10 -24.97
CA THR A 739 16.03 21.07 -24.18
C THR A 739 17.09 20.34 -25.00
N ASN A 740 16.78 19.94 -26.24
CA ASN A 740 17.73 19.30 -27.13
C ASN A 740 18.98 20.17 -27.37
N LEU A 741 18.77 21.45 -27.68
CA LEU A 741 19.86 22.42 -27.86
C LEU A 741 20.63 22.64 -26.55
N ALA A 742 19.92 22.78 -25.42
CA ALA A 742 20.55 22.92 -24.10
C ALA A 742 21.47 21.74 -23.79
N LEU A 743 21.04 20.50 -23.99
CA LEU A 743 21.88 19.31 -23.80
C LEU A 743 23.14 19.35 -24.67
N SER A 744 23.02 19.83 -25.91
CA SER A 744 24.14 19.96 -26.84
C SER A 744 25.15 21.03 -26.41
N TYR A 745 24.69 22.23 -26.02
CA TYR A 745 25.59 23.33 -25.66
C TYR A 745 26.14 23.20 -24.23
N LEU A 746 25.32 22.82 -23.25
CA LEU A 746 25.73 22.67 -21.86
C LEU A 746 26.79 21.57 -21.71
N SER A 747 26.65 20.44 -22.42
CA SER A 747 27.62 19.32 -22.36
C SER A 747 29.02 19.68 -22.86
N ARG A 748 29.13 20.75 -23.66
CA ARG A 748 30.36 21.24 -24.29
C ARG A 748 30.78 22.61 -23.77
N ASN A 749 30.18 23.08 -22.68
CA ASN A 749 30.40 24.42 -22.15
C ASN A 749 31.85 24.58 -21.63
N PRO A 750 32.67 25.49 -22.20
CA PRO A 750 34.08 25.66 -21.84
C PRO A 750 34.27 26.11 -20.39
N GLY A 751 35.21 25.47 -19.69
CA GLY A 751 35.57 25.81 -18.30
C GLY A 751 34.47 25.50 -17.28
N SER A 752 33.47 24.69 -17.64
CA SER A 752 32.43 24.22 -16.73
C SER A 752 32.65 22.79 -16.28
N GLU A 753 32.34 22.52 -15.02
CA GLU A 753 32.39 21.18 -14.44
C GLU A 753 31.03 20.50 -14.50
N GLY A 754 31.06 19.17 -14.55
CA GLY A 754 29.85 18.37 -14.42
C GLY A 754 29.29 18.43 -13.00
N CYS A 755 27.97 18.39 -12.86
CA CYS A 755 27.33 18.38 -11.55
C CYS A 755 27.77 17.17 -10.70
N ASN A 756 27.98 17.37 -9.40
CA ASN A 756 28.34 16.33 -8.46
C ASN A 756 27.64 16.57 -7.11
N VAL A 757 26.86 15.57 -6.66
CA VAL A 757 26.11 15.63 -5.40
C VAL A 757 27.02 15.81 -4.18
N ARG A 758 28.23 15.23 -4.20
CA ARG A 758 29.15 15.19 -3.04
C ARG A 758 30.11 16.37 -2.96
N THR A 759 30.35 17.06 -4.07
CA THR A 759 31.33 18.17 -4.17
C THR A 759 30.79 19.34 -5.00
N PRO A 760 29.74 20.03 -4.55
CA PRO A 760 29.25 21.24 -5.20
C PRO A 760 30.23 22.39 -4.93
N SER A 761 31.24 22.58 -5.79
CA SER A 761 32.23 23.66 -5.58
C SER A 761 32.73 24.38 -6.83
N ALA A 762 32.32 23.96 -8.03
CA ALA A 762 32.78 24.61 -9.25
C ALA A 762 32.04 25.93 -9.49
N PRO A 763 32.70 27.08 -9.66
CA PRO A 763 32.04 28.37 -9.87
C PRO A 763 31.10 28.38 -11.10
N ARG A 764 31.39 27.54 -12.11
CA ARG A 764 30.56 27.35 -13.31
C ARG A 764 30.22 25.87 -13.49
N ASP A 765 28.93 25.55 -13.41
CA ASP A 765 28.33 24.24 -13.58
C ASP A 765 27.37 24.25 -14.78
N ARG A 766 26.73 23.11 -15.06
CA ARG A 766 25.84 22.94 -16.22
C ARG A 766 24.42 22.67 -15.76
N HIS A 767 23.50 23.57 -16.07
CA HIS A 767 22.14 23.53 -15.51
C HIS A 767 21.05 23.75 -16.56
N LEU A 768 20.03 22.90 -16.55
CA LEU A 768 18.78 23.08 -17.28
C LEU A 768 17.62 23.24 -16.29
N ILE A 769 16.87 24.33 -16.42
CA ILE A 769 15.62 24.56 -15.68
C ILE A 769 14.45 24.39 -16.64
N LEU A 770 13.55 23.47 -16.32
CA LEU A 770 12.27 23.28 -17.01
C LEU A 770 11.16 24.04 -16.27
N VAL A 771 10.30 24.73 -17.02
CA VAL A 771 9.16 25.47 -16.45
C VAL A 771 7.84 24.79 -16.80
N SER A 772 7.32 24.03 -15.84
CA SER A 772 6.01 23.41 -15.94
C SER A 772 4.94 24.31 -15.29
N SER A 773 3.98 23.74 -14.58
CA SER A 773 2.91 24.39 -13.83
C SER A 773 2.31 23.38 -12.86
N ILE A 774 1.54 23.85 -11.87
CA ILE A 774 0.64 22.96 -11.12
C ILE A 774 -0.26 22.13 -12.05
N ALA A 775 -0.62 22.67 -13.22
CA ALA A 775 -1.41 21.97 -14.25
C ALA A 775 -0.65 20.79 -14.92
N GLY A 776 0.66 20.65 -14.66
CA GLY A 776 1.45 19.48 -15.05
C GLY A 776 1.50 18.39 -13.97
N LEU A 777 1.05 18.71 -12.75
CA LEU A 777 1.01 17.80 -11.60
C LEU A 777 -0.42 17.43 -11.18
N SER A 778 -1.41 18.19 -11.65
CA SER A 778 -2.83 17.97 -11.39
C SER A 778 -3.65 18.40 -12.60
N GLY A 779 -4.83 17.80 -12.77
CA GLY A 779 -5.77 18.21 -13.80
C GLY A 779 -6.30 19.63 -13.54
N LEU A 780 -6.35 20.45 -14.59
CA LEU A 780 -6.92 21.79 -14.53
C LEU A 780 -8.15 21.85 -15.45
N ALA A 781 -9.31 22.11 -14.86
CA ALA A 781 -10.57 22.21 -15.60
C ALA A 781 -10.51 23.32 -16.66
N SER A 782 -11.12 23.07 -17.83
CA SER A 782 -11.19 24.01 -18.95
C SER A 782 -9.82 24.41 -19.53
N GLN A 783 -8.79 23.63 -19.27
CA GLN A 783 -7.43 23.82 -19.77
C GLN A 783 -6.79 22.52 -20.29
N PRO A 784 -7.48 21.70 -21.11
CA PRO A 784 -7.00 20.38 -21.53
C PRO A 784 -5.69 20.43 -22.31
N ILE A 785 -5.51 21.38 -23.24
CA ILE A 785 -4.30 21.47 -24.08
C ILE A 785 -3.12 21.97 -23.23
N TYR A 786 -3.36 23.01 -22.42
CA TYR A 786 -2.34 23.55 -21.53
C TYR A 786 -1.87 22.50 -20.51
N ALA A 787 -2.81 21.80 -19.85
CA ALA A 787 -2.50 20.72 -18.91
C ALA A 787 -1.75 19.57 -19.59
N THR A 788 -2.14 19.18 -20.81
CA THR A 788 -1.43 18.17 -21.61
C THR A 788 0.02 18.55 -21.87
N ALA A 789 0.26 19.79 -22.33
CA ALA A 789 1.60 20.27 -22.59
C ALA A 789 2.47 20.28 -21.31
N LYS A 790 1.91 20.76 -20.19
CA LYS A 790 2.63 20.82 -18.90
C LYS A 790 2.89 19.43 -18.29
N HIS A 791 1.99 18.46 -18.45
CA HIS A 791 2.28 17.07 -18.09
C HIS A 791 3.40 16.49 -18.95
N GLY A 792 3.47 16.84 -20.24
CA GLY A 792 4.58 16.48 -21.12
C GLY A 792 5.94 16.99 -20.60
N VAL A 793 5.99 18.24 -20.11
CA VAL A 793 7.20 18.80 -19.48
C VAL A 793 7.59 18.05 -18.19
N VAL A 794 6.61 17.63 -17.38
CA VAL A 794 6.88 16.79 -16.18
C VAL A 794 7.46 15.43 -16.58
N GLY A 795 6.92 14.79 -17.61
CA GLY A 795 7.47 13.54 -18.16
C GLY A 795 8.90 13.71 -18.68
N LEU A 796 9.18 14.82 -19.37
CA LEU A 796 10.53 15.18 -19.82
C LEU A 796 11.50 15.34 -18.65
N PHE A 797 11.10 16.10 -17.62
CA PHE A 797 11.89 16.28 -16.41
C PHE A 797 12.23 14.95 -15.73
N ARG A 798 11.23 14.08 -15.51
CA ARG A 798 11.38 12.77 -14.86
C ARG A 798 12.43 11.90 -15.55
N THR A 799 12.50 11.97 -16.87
CA THR A 799 13.43 11.18 -17.67
C THR A 799 14.83 11.79 -17.69
N LEU A 800 14.93 13.10 -17.94
CA LEU A 800 16.22 13.75 -18.11
C LEU A 800 16.98 13.89 -16.81
N ARG A 801 16.30 14.12 -15.69
CA ARG A 801 16.96 14.20 -14.37
C ARG A 801 17.78 12.94 -14.08
N ILE A 802 17.40 11.76 -14.57
CA ILE A 802 18.15 10.50 -14.38
C ILE A 802 19.39 10.45 -15.26
N THR A 803 19.19 10.62 -16.56
CA THR A 803 20.21 10.27 -17.55
C THR A 803 21.22 11.39 -17.78
N THR A 804 20.79 12.64 -17.64
CA THR A 804 21.54 13.82 -18.06
C THR A 804 22.69 14.20 -17.11
N PRO A 805 22.53 14.14 -15.78
CA PRO A 805 23.66 14.29 -14.85
C PRO A 805 24.78 13.27 -15.08
N ILE A 806 24.41 12.02 -15.36
CA ILE A 806 25.38 10.93 -15.55
C ILE A 806 26.11 11.07 -16.89
N LYS A 807 25.36 11.27 -17.98
CA LYS A 807 25.92 11.24 -19.34
C LYS A 807 26.64 12.53 -19.71
N HIS A 808 26.18 13.66 -19.20
CA HIS A 808 26.60 14.98 -19.67
C HIS A 808 27.08 15.91 -18.55
N GLY A 809 26.97 15.49 -17.28
CA GLY A 809 27.27 16.34 -16.14
C GLY A 809 26.33 17.53 -16.01
N ILE A 810 25.12 17.45 -16.58
CA ILE A 810 24.14 18.53 -16.57
C ILE A 810 23.08 18.21 -15.52
N ARG A 811 22.86 19.11 -14.56
CA ARG A 811 21.73 18.97 -13.64
C ARG A 811 20.47 19.52 -14.28
N VAL A 812 19.35 18.82 -14.08
CA VAL A 812 18.04 19.21 -14.62
C VAL A 812 17.11 19.43 -13.45
N ASN A 813 16.62 20.65 -13.26
CA ASN A 813 15.65 21.01 -12.24
C ASN A 813 14.37 21.53 -12.89
N MET A 814 13.27 21.56 -12.14
CA MET A 814 11.98 22.01 -12.62
C MET A 814 11.31 22.94 -11.61
N ILE A 815 10.53 23.89 -12.11
CA ILE A 815 9.58 24.66 -11.31
C ILE A 815 8.15 24.42 -11.81
N ASN A 816 7.20 24.47 -10.88
CA ASN A 816 5.77 24.25 -11.10
C ASN A 816 4.98 25.39 -10.42
N PRO A 817 4.93 26.58 -11.03
CA PRO A 817 4.14 27.68 -10.46
C PRO A 817 2.64 27.34 -10.44
N TYR A 818 1.99 27.74 -9.35
CA TYR A 818 0.54 27.93 -9.28
C TYR A 818 0.14 29.17 -10.10
N PHE A 819 -1.08 29.68 -9.98
CA PHE A 819 -1.46 30.90 -10.69
C PHE A 819 -0.57 32.09 -10.26
N VAL A 820 0.13 32.68 -11.23
CA VAL A 820 0.96 33.87 -11.08
C VAL A 820 0.41 34.98 -11.95
N ASP A 821 0.39 36.22 -11.44
CA ASP A 821 -0.06 37.38 -12.19
C ASP A 821 0.94 37.73 -13.30
N THR A 822 0.71 37.16 -14.47
CA THR A 822 1.53 37.28 -15.69
C THR A 822 0.61 37.45 -16.89
N PRO A 823 1.13 37.87 -18.06
CA PRO A 823 0.30 38.00 -19.26
C PRO A 823 -0.47 36.73 -19.65
N ILE A 824 0.02 35.53 -19.29
CA ILE A 824 -0.65 34.23 -19.52
C ILE A 824 -2.06 34.18 -18.90
N LEU A 825 -2.28 34.85 -17.77
CA LEU A 825 -3.56 34.82 -17.07
C LEU A 825 -4.63 35.70 -17.75
N GLY A 826 -4.20 36.70 -18.53
CA GLY A 826 -5.10 37.68 -19.15
C GLY A 826 -5.90 38.53 -18.16
N SER A 827 -6.66 39.50 -18.68
CA SER A 827 -7.52 40.37 -17.85
C SER A 827 -8.68 39.61 -17.22
N LEU A 828 -9.28 38.68 -17.96
CA LEU A 828 -10.44 37.90 -17.52
C LEU A 828 -10.05 36.80 -16.50
N GLY A 829 -8.93 36.09 -16.71
CA GLY A 829 -8.46 35.08 -15.76
C GLY A 829 -8.05 35.70 -14.42
N SER A 830 -7.51 36.92 -14.45
CA SER A 830 -7.21 37.68 -13.24
C SER A 830 -8.49 37.98 -12.44
N LEU A 831 -9.61 38.28 -13.11
CA LEU A 831 -10.90 38.50 -12.44
C LEU A 831 -11.51 37.19 -11.89
N VAL A 832 -11.41 36.09 -12.63
CA VAL A 832 -11.90 34.76 -12.21
C VAL A 832 -11.19 34.27 -10.94
N LEU A 833 -9.90 34.60 -10.80
CA LEU A 833 -9.10 34.24 -9.63
C LEU A 833 -9.15 35.28 -8.49
N ALA A 834 -10.02 36.29 -8.56
CA ALA A 834 -10.15 37.29 -7.49
C ALA A 834 -10.56 36.62 -6.16
N GLY A 835 -9.84 36.94 -5.08
CA GLY A 835 -9.98 36.28 -3.78
C GLY A 835 -9.20 34.96 -3.63
N GLY A 836 -8.69 34.38 -4.72
CA GLY A 836 -7.87 33.16 -4.73
C GLY A 836 -6.44 33.35 -4.19
N GLY A 837 -5.88 32.29 -3.59
CA GLY A 837 -4.45 32.21 -3.26
C GLY A 837 -3.61 32.13 -4.53
N MET A 838 -2.75 33.11 -4.75
CA MET A 838 -1.85 33.18 -5.92
C MET A 838 -0.39 33.06 -5.50
N ALA A 839 0.41 32.47 -6.36
CA ALA A 839 1.86 32.57 -6.30
C ALA A 839 2.30 33.97 -6.77
N THR A 840 3.34 34.51 -6.14
CA THR A 840 3.85 35.83 -6.50
C THR A 840 5.07 35.71 -7.41
N VAL A 841 5.27 36.70 -8.30
CA VAL A 841 6.48 36.77 -9.13
C VAL A 841 7.76 36.73 -8.29
N PRO A 842 7.88 37.47 -7.16
CA PRO A 842 9.02 37.35 -6.25
C PRO A 842 9.27 35.93 -5.73
N ASP A 843 8.24 35.16 -5.40
CA ASP A 843 8.42 33.77 -4.92
C ASP A 843 8.93 32.84 -6.03
N VAL A 844 8.50 33.05 -7.28
CA VAL A 844 9.03 32.34 -8.46
C VAL A 844 10.49 32.70 -8.71
N VAL A 845 10.83 33.99 -8.61
CA VAL A 845 12.22 34.47 -8.73
C VAL A 845 13.08 33.85 -7.61
N ALA A 846 12.61 33.82 -6.37
CA ALA A 846 13.34 33.21 -5.26
C ALA A 846 13.57 31.70 -5.48
N ALA A 847 12.54 30.97 -5.92
CA ALA A 847 12.63 29.53 -6.22
C ALA A 847 13.65 29.25 -7.34
N THR A 848 13.54 29.96 -8.47
CA THR A 848 14.44 29.79 -9.62
C THR A 848 15.87 30.21 -9.28
N THR A 849 16.04 31.32 -8.56
CA THR A 849 17.35 31.79 -8.11
C THR A 849 18.02 30.79 -7.19
N ARG A 850 17.29 30.15 -6.27
CA ARG A 850 17.81 29.06 -5.44
C ARG A 850 18.36 27.92 -6.29
N LEU A 851 17.60 27.47 -7.30
CA LEU A 851 18.05 26.43 -8.22
C LEU A 851 19.30 26.86 -8.99
N VAL A 852 19.41 28.11 -9.44
CA VAL A 852 20.61 28.58 -10.19
C VAL A 852 21.83 28.73 -9.26
N ALA A 853 21.64 29.34 -8.10
CA ALA A 853 22.71 29.70 -7.18
C ALA A 853 23.25 28.51 -6.38
N ASP A 854 22.45 27.48 -6.15
CA ASP A 854 22.87 26.26 -5.44
C ASP A 854 23.13 25.13 -6.44
N GLN A 855 24.41 24.88 -6.68
CA GLN A 855 24.92 23.85 -7.57
C GLN A 855 24.74 22.45 -7.00
N GLY A 856 24.52 22.35 -5.67
CA GLY A 856 24.21 21.11 -4.99
C GLY A 856 22.80 20.62 -5.28
N ILE A 857 21.88 21.47 -5.79
CA ILE A 857 20.51 21.07 -6.12
C ILE A 857 20.47 20.39 -7.48
N ILE A 858 20.29 19.06 -7.48
CA ILE A 858 20.34 18.21 -8.67
C ILE A 858 19.07 17.36 -8.75
N GLY A 859 18.31 17.52 -9.84
CA GLY A 859 17.13 16.71 -10.13
C GLY A 859 15.91 17.02 -9.26
N ARG A 860 15.72 18.29 -8.88
CA ARG A 860 14.62 18.74 -8.00
C ARG A 860 13.54 19.49 -8.73
N ALA A 861 12.32 19.36 -8.22
CA ALA A 861 11.14 20.03 -8.72
C ALA A 861 10.50 20.84 -7.61
N LEU A 862 10.37 22.16 -7.80
CA LEU A 862 9.76 23.05 -6.82
C LEU A 862 8.34 23.43 -7.24
N VAL A 863 7.37 23.41 -6.33
CA VAL A 863 6.04 24.01 -6.47
C VAL A 863 6.04 25.37 -5.81
N ILE A 864 5.47 26.36 -6.49
CA ILE A 864 5.34 27.73 -5.97
C ILE A 864 3.86 28.06 -5.85
N GLY A 865 3.35 28.15 -4.63
CA GLY A 865 1.95 28.46 -4.30
C GLY A 865 1.80 29.80 -3.57
N SER A 866 0.68 30.00 -2.87
CA SER A 866 0.53 31.13 -1.95
C SER A 866 1.25 30.89 -0.63
N LYS A 867 1.73 31.96 0.02
CA LYS A 867 2.26 31.89 1.39
C LYS A 867 1.24 31.27 2.34
N THR A 868 1.73 30.37 3.19
CA THR A 868 0.90 29.48 4.02
C THR A 868 1.40 29.47 5.46
N SER A 869 0.48 29.54 6.43
CA SER A 869 0.79 29.35 7.85
C SER A 869 0.88 27.87 8.24
N GLN A 870 1.62 27.57 9.31
CA GLN A 870 1.73 26.20 9.85
C GLN A 870 0.36 25.56 10.15
N GLU A 871 -0.60 26.36 10.63
CA GLU A 871 -1.95 25.91 10.96
C GLU A 871 -2.70 25.41 9.71
N HIS A 872 -2.65 26.17 8.62
CA HIS A 872 -3.30 25.80 7.36
C HIS A 872 -2.65 24.58 6.70
N ALA A 873 -1.32 24.44 6.82
CA ALA A 873 -0.61 23.26 6.34
C ALA A 873 -0.98 22.01 7.14
N ASN A 874 -1.00 22.09 8.47
CA ASN A 874 -1.41 20.98 9.34
C ASN A 874 -2.84 20.52 9.04
N ALA A 875 -3.76 21.46 8.79
CA ALA A 875 -5.16 21.16 8.48
C ALA A 875 -5.36 20.30 7.21
N THR A 876 -4.34 20.27 6.34
CA THR A 876 -4.37 19.49 5.09
C THR A 876 -3.42 18.30 5.11
N GLY A 877 -2.71 18.08 6.22
CA GLY A 877 -1.76 16.98 6.37
C GLY A 877 -0.41 17.21 5.69
N LEU A 878 -0.02 18.47 5.44
CA LEU A 878 1.37 18.81 5.12
C LEU A 878 2.22 18.87 6.39
N GLU A 879 3.37 18.20 6.37
CA GLU A 879 4.33 18.25 7.48
C GLU A 879 5.02 19.62 7.56
N GLN A 880 5.63 19.89 8.72
CA GLN A 880 6.26 21.13 9.20
C GLN A 880 6.57 22.21 8.14
N VAL A 881 6.04 23.41 8.37
CA VAL A 881 6.29 24.64 7.61
C VAL A 881 7.24 25.53 8.41
N VAL A 882 8.32 25.98 7.78
CA VAL A 882 9.24 26.93 8.42
C VAL A 882 8.76 28.35 8.10
N GLY A 883 7.87 28.89 8.93
CA GLY A 883 7.33 30.26 8.77
C GLY A 883 6.32 30.42 7.63
N ASP A 884 6.22 31.61 7.04
CA ASP A 884 5.36 31.88 5.88
C ASP A 884 6.02 31.41 4.58
N GLN A 885 5.88 30.11 4.25
CA GLN A 885 6.52 29.48 3.10
C GLN A 885 5.59 29.43 1.88
N ALA A 886 6.13 29.76 0.69
CA ALA A 886 5.43 29.68 -0.60
C ALA A 886 6.03 28.65 -1.58
N VAL A 887 7.26 28.19 -1.33
CA VAL A 887 8.04 27.33 -2.24
C VAL A 887 8.27 25.97 -1.58
N TRP A 888 8.04 24.88 -2.30
CA TRP A 888 8.08 23.52 -1.75
C TRP A 888 8.69 22.51 -2.72
N ASP A 889 9.45 21.53 -2.22
CA ASP A 889 9.90 20.39 -3.04
C ASP A 889 8.77 19.35 -3.15
N VAL A 890 8.34 19.04 -4.38
CA VAL A 890 7.15 18.20 -4.65
C VAL A 890 7.49 16.73 -4.90
N TYR A 891 8.76 16.34 -4.78
CA TYR A 891 9.21 14.98 -5.10
C TYR A 891 8.64 14.46 -6.42
N ALA A 892 8.58 15.32 -7.45
CA ALA A 892 7.87 15.04 -8.72
C ALA A 892 8.36 13.78 -9.46
N HIS A 893 9.38 13.08 -8.97
CA HIS A 893 9.85 11.79 -9.44
C HIS A 893 9.02 10.61 -8.93
N ASP A 894 8.32 10.73 -7.81
CA ASP A 894 7.43 9.73 -7.21
C ASP A 894 5.97 10.16 -7.46
N PHE A 895 5.23 9.37 -8.23
CA PHE A 895 3.86 9.73 -8.62
C PHE A 895 2.89 9.74 -7.44
N ASP A 896 3.04 8.78 -6.52
CA ASP A 896 2.13 8.62 -5.39
C ASP A 896 2.34 9.72 -4.37
N GLN A 897 3.61 10.05 -4.08
CA GLN A 897 3.93 11.19 -3.22
C GLN A 897 3.63 12.53 -3.89
N SER A 898 3.88 12.69 -5.20
CA SER A 898 3.59 13.92 -5.91
C SER A 898 2.08 14.21 -5.99
N ASP A 899 1.22 13.22 -6.23
CA ASP A 899 -0.24 13.44 -6.27
C ASP A 899 -0.79 13.72 -4.86
N LEU A 900 -0.36 12.96 -3.86
CA LEU A 900 -0.71 13.23 -2.46
C LEU A 900 -0.26 14.63 -2.02
N PHE A 901 1.00 14.99 -2.28
CA PHE A 901 1.54 16.32 -1.96
C PHE A 901 0.78 17.43 -2.70
N THR A 902 0.53 17.26 -4.01
CA THR A 902 -0.18 18.24 -4.83
C THR A 902 -1.59 18.46 -4.32
N ARG A 903 -2.32 17.39 -3.96
CA ARG A 903 -3.65 17.50 -3.33
C ARG A 903 -3.60 18.27 -2.01
N ARG A 904 -2.57 18.05 -1.19
CA ARG A 904 -2.41 18.77 0.08
C ARG A 904 -2.11 20.26 -0.15
N ILE A 905 -1.20 20.60 -1.06
CA ILE A 905 -0.87 22.02 -1.39
C ILE A 905 -2.06 22.75 -2.04
N ILE A 906 -2.82 22.08 -2.90
CA ILE A 906 -4.08 22.64 -3.43
C ILE A 906 -5.08 22.84 -2.29
N GLY A 907 -5.22 21.87 -1.39
CA GLY A 907 -6.03 21.99 -0.19
C GLY A 907 -5.66 23.21 0.66
N VAL A 908 -4.37 23.45 0.86
CA VAL A 908 -3.84 24.61 1.58
C VAL A 908 -4.22 25.91 0.88
N THR A 909 -3.95 25.98 -0.42
CA THR A 909 -4.21 27.18 -1.22
C THR A 909 -5.70 27.51 -1.23
N ASN A 910 -6.56 26.50 -1.29
CA ASN A 910 -8.01 26.64 -1.18
C ASN A 910 -8.44 27.08 0.23
N LEU A 911 -7.81 26.58 1.29
CA LEU A 911 -8.12 26.98 2.67
C LEU A 911 -7.72 28.44 2.93
N VAL A 912 -6.55 28.88 2.46
CA VAL A 912 -6.13 30.29 2.47
C VAL A 912 -7.13 31.16 1.69
N THR A 913 -7.63 30.68 0.55
CA THR A 913 -8.65 31.35 -0.26
C THR A 913 -9.96 31.50 0.52
N GLN A 914 -10.44 30.44 1.17
CA GLN A 914 -11.66 30.48 2.00
C GLN A 914 -11.50 31.45 3.18
N ALA A 915 -10.35 31.46 3.85
CA ALA A 915 -10.06 32.34 4.97
C ALA A 915 -10.07 33.84 4.58
N ARG A 916 -9.71 34.19 3.33
CA ARG A 916 -9.75 35.57 2.83
C ARG A 916 -11.18 36.11 2.64
N GLY A 917 -12.15 35.24 2.33
CA GLY A 917 -13.57 35.54 2.23
C GLY A 917 -13.96 36.72 1.31
N TRP A 918 -15.19 37.23 1.49
CA TRP A 918 -15.75 38.33 0.68
C TRP A 918 -14.98 39.65 0.79
N ALA A 919 -14.28 39.89 1.90
CA ALA A 919 -13.45 41.08 2.09
C ALA A 919 -12.21 41.08 1.17
N GLY A 920 -11.60 39.91 0.95
CA GLY A 920 -10.51 39.74 -0.02
C GLY A 920 -10.99 39.98 -1.46
N ILE A 921 -12.12 39.39 -1.82
CA ILE A 921 -12.74 39.57 -3.15
C ILE A 921 -13.01 41.06 -3.43
N ALA A 922 -13.64 41.78 -2.49
CA ALA A 922 -13.94 43.20 -2.66
C ALA A 922 -12.68 44.07 -2.82
N ARG A 923 -11.60 43.76 -2.08
CA ARG A 923 -10.31 44.44 -2.20
C ARG A 923 -9.65 44.20 -3.56
N ASP A 924 -9.61 42.95 -4.01
CA ASP A 924 -8.97 42.56 -5.26
C ASP A 924 -9.71 43.14 -6.47
N VAL A 925 -11.05 43.09 -6.46
CA VAL A 925 -11.90 43.70 -7.48
C VAL A 925 -11.68 45.22 -7.53
N ARG A 926 -11.65 45.90 -6.37
CA ARG A 926 -11.36 47.35 -6.31
C ARG A 926 -9.97 47.68 -6.89
N THR A 927 -8.97 46.88 -6.57
CA THR A 927 -7.59 47.09 -7.03
C THR A 927 -7.49 46.90 -8.55
N LYS A 928 -8.11 45.86 -9.11
CA LYS A 928 -8.09 45.58 -10.56
C LYS A 928 -8.90 46.59 -11.37
N ILE A 929 -10.05 47.04 -10.85
CA ILE A 929 -10.84 48.11 -11.47
C ILE A 929 -10.05 49.42 -11.45
N SER A 930 -9.40 49.76 -10.33
CA SER A 930 -8.58 50.97 -10.25
C SER A 930 -7.41 50.94 -11.25
N GLY A 931 -6.64 49.85 -11.35
CA GLY A 931 -5.54 49.76 -12.31
C GLY A 931 -5.98 49.89 -13.77
N THR A 932 -7.17 49.40 -14.11
CA THR A 932 -7.74 49.50 -15.46
C THR A 932 -8.18 50.94 -15.78
N ILE A 933 -8.76 51.65 -14.79
CA ILE A 933 -9.16 53.06 -14.93
C ILE A 933 -7.93 53.97 -15.04
N TRP A 934 -6.88 53.72 -14.25
CA TRP A 934 -5.65 54.52 -14.31
C TRP A 934 -4.90 54.36 -15.64
N LYS A 935 -4.82 53.12 -16.17
CA LYS A 935 -4.30 52.88 -17.53
C LYS A 935 -5.14 53.51 -18.64
N ALA A 936 -6.47 53.55 -18.49
CA ALA A 936 -7.37 54.21 -19.44
C ALA A 936 -7.26 55.75 -19.39
N LEU A 937 -6.78 56.32 -18.28
CA LEU A 937 -6.55 57.76 -18.09
C LEU A 937 -5.12 58.21 -18.43
N GLY A 938 -4.24 57.31 -18.89
CA GLY A 938 -2.89 57.64 -19.34
C GLY A 938 -1.87 57.94 -18.23
N TYR A 939 -2.11 57.45 -17.00
CA TYR A 939 -1.18 57.54 -15.88
C TYR A 939 -0.35 56.28 -15.70
#